data_AF-A0A2J0KRL9-F1
#
_entry.id   AF-A0A2J0KRL9-F1
#
_cell.length_a   1.000
_cell.length_b   1.000
_cell.length_c   1.000
_cell.angle_alpha   90.00
_cell.angle_beta   90.00
_cell.angle_gamma   90.00
#
_symmetry.space_group_name_H-M   'P 1'
#
loop_
_entity.id
_entity.type
_entity.pdbx_description
1 polymer ?
#
loop_
_entity_poly.entity_id
_entity_poly.type
_entity_poly.pdbx_seq_one_letter_code
_entity_poly.pdbx_strand_id
1 'polypeptide(L)'
;MSKINFFAKTNYRNQERIFGIKEDDRRRHMYVIGKTGMGKSNLLENMAIQDVQNDKGVCVVDPHGEFAEKIVKMIPSKRTNDLVYFNPADLEFPIAFNILESVEEDKKNLVASGMMGVFKKIWPDVWSSRMEYILNNTILALLDYPGSTMLGVNRMMSDSDFRKRVYPKIKDPVVKSFWLNEFDKWDDRFRKEAVAAIQNKVGQFLSSPIIRHIVGQPKSTIDMRKIMDEGKILIVNLSKGRIGEDAMHLLGGMVVTKLQLAAMGRVDIPEEERKDFYLYVDEFQNFATESFANILSEARKYRLSLILAHQYINQLIFDGNSTVKDAIFGNVGTIISFRVGADDAEYLEKEFDPIFLMNDIVNLPKYHIYLKLMIDGIAGDAFSAITLPPSDISSNKENENKAIQTSRERYGKSRKEIEEKIARWSGMFDFEKINRNENRIGLTRKTENKTDEVKTTNRIEKRNVFQNNGIVSEKIPESFSQNEKKIDNEKKNKSGETVNGRAEKPVAKNNQMFEAVCYTCEEKIFVPFRPDPNRPTFCKECLKDYQRSKARLQNDKRQFQQLQQSKEKINSFSNADKGGNARDDQKTGTVSYTSQEKPLSLSQISHIAPKNFQKKPKVKIDLAGVRELINKNKNEK
;
A
#
# COMPACT_ATOMS: atom_id res chain seq x y z
N MET A 1 -20.55 -31.12 -1.92
CA MET A 1 -19.19 -31.18 -1.33
C MET A 1 -18.71 -29.74 -1.14
N SER A 2 -18.41 -29.32 0.09
CA SER A 2 -17.80 -28.01 0.32
C SER A 2 -16.48 -27.94 -0.44
N LYS A 3 -16.34 -27.01 -1.40
CA LYS A 3 -15.05 -26.72 -2.03
C LYS A 3 -14.15 -26.11 -0.95
N ILE A 4 -13.09 -26.81 -0.59
CA ILE A 4 -12.14 -26.40 0.45
C ILE A 4 -10.96 -25.72 -0.26
N ASN A 5 -10.50 -24.59 0.27
CA ASN A 5 -9.25 -23.96 -0.17
C ASN A 5 -8.12 -24.41 0.76
N PHE A 6 -7.18 -25.23 0.25
CA PHE A 6 -6.14 -25.88 1.04
C PHE A 6 -4.93 -24.97 1.20
N PHE A 7 -4.39 -24.82 2.41
CA PHE A 7 -3.30 -23.85 2.60
C PHE A 7 -2.20 -24.31 3.57
N ALA A 8 -2.45 -25.38 4.34
CA ALA A 8 -1.48 -25.90 5.28
C ALA A 8 -1.64 -27.41 5.51
N LYS A 9 -0.62 -28.00 6.13
CA LYS A 9 -0.63 -29.36 6.67
C LYS A 9 -0.44 -29.31 8.19
N THR A 10 -1.19 -30.13 8.91
CA THR A 10 -1.04 -30.32 10.36
C THR A 10 -0.53 -31.73 10.65
N ASN A 11 0.10 -31.90 11.80
CA ASN A 11 0.46 -33.22 12.32
C ASN A 11 -0.56 -33.60 13.41
N TYR A 12 -1.51 -34.46 13.04
CA TYR A 12 -2.46 -35.02 13.99
C TYR A 12 -2.16 -36.49 14.22
N ARG A 13 -1.79 -36.86 15.44
CA ARG A 13 -1.44 -38.25 15.84
C ARG A 13 -0.37 -38.88 14.92
N ASN A 14 0.70 -38.13 14.63
CA ASN A 14 1.79 -38.54 13.73
C ASN A 14 1.34 -38.82 12.28
N GLN A 15 0.21 -38.27 11.86
CA GLN A 15 -0.23 -38.27 10.47
C GLN A 15 -0.23 -36.84 9.95
N GLU A 16 0.53 -36.61 8.89
CA GLU A 16 0.44 -35.37 8.14
C GLU A 16 -0.91 -35.33 7.41
N ARG A 17 -1.73 -34.32 7.72
CA ARG A 17 -3.00 -34.08 7.03
C ARG A 17 -3.02 -32.69 6.44
N ILE A 18 -3.21 -32.62 5.13
CA ILE A 18 -3.49 -31.36 4.44
C ILE A 18 -4.89 -30.91 4.83
N PHE A 19 -5.03 -29.64 5.17
CA PHE A 19 -6.31 -29.03 5.51
C PHE A 19 -6.43 -27.65 4.87
N GLY A 20 -7.63 -27.11 4.95
CA GLY A 20 -7.98 -25.84 4.37
C GLY A 20 -9.18 -25.23 5.06
N ILE A 21 -9.76 -24.21 4.44
CA ILE A 21 -10.94 -23.51 4.93
C ILE A 21 -12.10 -23.65 3.95
N LYS A 22 -13.31 -23.86 4.49
CA LYS A 22 -14.54 -23.99 3.69
C LYS A 22 -14.99 -22.63 3.18
N GLU A 23 -15.68 -22.60 2.04
CA GLU A 23 -16.17 -21.35 1.43
C GLU A 23 -17.01 -20.49 2.38
N ASP A 24 -17.94 -21.08 3.15
CA ASP A 24 -18.76 -20.31 4.09
C ASP A 24 -17.93 -19.68 5.22
N ASP A 25 -16.95 -20.43 5.74
CA ASP A 25 -16.05 -19.96 6.79
C ASP A 25 -15.18 -18.79 6.31
N ARG A 26 -14.76 -18.81 5.03
CA ARG A 26 -13.99 -17.71 4.41
C ARG A 26 -14.77 -16.40 4.29
N ARG A 27 -16.11 -16.44 4.29
CA ARG A 27 -16.94 -15.22 4.25
C ARG A 27 -16.79 -14.36 5.50
N ARG A 28 -16.31 -14.95 6.59
CA ARG A 28 -15.95 -14.25 7.83
C ARG A 28 -14.52 -13.70 7.81
N HIS A 29 -13.90 -13.63 6.64
CA HIS A 29 -12.57 -13.05 6.44
C HIS A 29 -11.43 -13.82 7.09
N MET A 30 -10.21 -13.55 6.62
CA MET A 30 -8.99 -14.16 7.11
C MET A 30 -7.95 -13.07 7.37
N TYR A 31 -7.29 -13.17 8.51
CA TYR A 31 -6.22 -12.27 8.92
C TYR A 31 -4.91 -13.02 9.06
N VAL A 32 -3.89 -12.54 8.36
CA VAL A 32 -2.56 -13.15 8.31
C VAL A 32 -1.52 -12.15 8.82
N ILE A 33 -0.77 -12.53 9.84
CA ILE A 33 0.28 -11.69 10.45
C ILE A 33 1.62 -12.40 10.50
N GLY A 34 2.72 -11.64 10.37
CA GLY A 34 4.06 -12.21 10.44
C GLY A 34 5.15 -11.30 9.89
N LYS A 35 6.38 -11.47 10.38
CA LYS A 35 7.55 -10.77 9.85
C LYS A 35 7.80 -11.06 8.37
N THR A 36 8.53 -10.17 7.70
CA THR A 36 8.98 -10.35 6.31
C THR A 36 9.72 -11.67 6.14
N GLY A 37 9.48 -12.36 5.02
CA GLY A 37 10.17 -13.60 4.69
C GLY A 37 9.69 -14.86 5.41
N MET A 38 8.64 -14.79 6.25
CA MET A 38 8.15 -15.96 7.00
C MET A 38 7.25 -16.91 6.18
N GLY A 39 6.75 -16.47 5.02
CA GLY A 39 5.90 -17.27 4.13
C GLY A 39 4.48 -16.74 3.91
N LYS A 40 4.15 -15.52 4.38
CA LYS A 40 2.84 -14.90 4.19
C LYS A 40 2.41 -14.83 2.72
N SER A 41 3.25 -14.27 1.85
CA SER A 41 2.93 -14.12 0.43
C SER A 41 2.74 -15.49 -0.24
N ASN A 42 3.58 -16.49 0.09
CA ASN A 42 3.40 -17.88 -0.41
C ASN A 42 2.04 -18.48 0.01
N LEU A 43 1.60 -18.23 1.24
CA LEU A 43 0.29 -18.68 1.73
C LEU A 43 -0.83 -18.05 0.89
N LEU A 44 -0.83 -16.72 0.76
CA LEU A 44 -1.83 -15.98 -0.01
C LEU A 44 -1.82 -16.38 -1.49
N GLU A 45 -0.64 -16.54 -2.09
CA GLU A 45 -0.45 -16.99 -3.46
C GLU A 45 -1.08 -18.35 -3.69
N ASN A 46 -0.76 -19.34 -2.85
CA ASN A 46 -1.31 -20.69 -2.99
C ASN A 46 -2.85 -20.70 -2.90
N MET A 47 -3.41 -19.89 -2.00
CA MET A 47 -4.85 -19.76 -1.86
C MET A 47 -5.48 -19.09 -3.09
N ALA A 48 -4.91 -17.99 -3.58
CA ALA A 48 -5.40 -17.26 -4.74
C ALA A 48 -5.30 -18.07 -6.04
N ILE A 49 -4.21 -18.83 -6.24
CA ILE A 49 -4.04 -19.75 -7.38
C ILE A 49 -5.15 -20.80 -7.38
N GLN A 50 -5.42 -21.42 -6.23
CA GLN A 50 -6.50 -22.40 -6.13
C GLN A 50 -7.86 -21.81 -6.44
N ASP A 51 -8.15 -20.58 -6.00
CA ASP A 51 -9.41 -19.91 -6.32
C ASP A 51 -9.56 -19.65 -7.81
N VAL A 52 -8.49 -19.16 -8.46
CA VAL A 52 -8.46 -18.94 -9.91
C VAL A 52 -8.68 -20.25 -10.67
N GLN A 53 -8.03 -21.35 -10.26
CA GLN A 53 -8.17 -22.68 -10.85
C GLN A 53 -9.58 -23.27 -10.66
N ASN A 54 -10.22 -22.98 -9.53
CA ASN A 54 -11.56 -23.45 -9.15
C ASN A 54 -12.69 -22.54 -9.66
N ASP A 55 -12.41 -21.70 -10.66
CA ASP A 55 -13.36 -20.80 -11.33
C ASP A 55 -14.01 -19.78 -10.39
N LYS A 56 -13.28 -19.30 -9.37
CA LYS A 56 -13.73 -18.24 -8.47
C LYS A 56 -13.35 -16.85 -8.98
N GLY A 57 -14.10 -15.86 -8.52
CA GLY A 57 -13.79 -14.45 -8.70
C GLY A 57 -12.77 -13.99 -7.65
N VAL A 58 -11.70 -13.36 -8.12
CA VAL A 58 -10.55 -13.00 -7.29
C VAL A 58 -10.11 -11.58 -7.61
N CYS A 59 -9.81 -10.82 -6.57
CA CYS A 59 -9.02 -9.60 -6.66
C CYS A 59 -7.72 -9.76 -5.87
N VAL A 60 -6.58 -9.43 -6.48
CA VAL A 60 -5.28 -9.38 -5.82
C VAL A 60 -4.78 -7.94 -5.84
N VAL A 61 -4.47 -7.38 -4.67
CA VAL A 61 -3.83 -6.07 -4.53
C VAL A 61 -2.44 -6.28 -3.97
N ASP A 62 -1.43 -5.92 -4.77
CA ASP A 62 -0.03 -6.20 -4.47
C ASP A 62 0.83 -4.93 -4.62
N PRO A 63 1.39 -4.40 -3.52
CA PRO A 63 2.27 -3.24 -3.54
C PRO A 63 3.71 -3.54 -4.01
N HIS A 64 4.09 -4.81 -4.15
CA HIS A 64 5.44 -5.23 -4.51
C HIS A 64 5.53 -5.70 -5.97
N GLY A 65 4.48 -6.36 -6.46
CA GLY A 65 4.30 -6.82 -7.84
C GLY A 65 4.62 -8.29 -8.05
N GLU A 66 5.41 -8.92 -7.18
CA GLU A 66 5.78 -10.34 -7.30
C GLU A 66 4.57 -11.29 -7.16
N PHE A 67 3.68 -11.01 -6.21
CA PHE A 67 2.45 -11.78 -6.00
C PHE A 67 1.54 -11.61 -7.22
N ALA A 68 1.32 -10.39 -7.69
CA ALA A 68 0.52 -10.12 -8.88
C ALA A 68 1.07 -10.85 -10.13
N GLU A 69 2.35 -10.72 -10.42
CA GLU A 69 2.99 -11.36 -11.58
C GLU A 69 2.90 -12.89 -11.50
N LYS A 70 3.06 -13.47 -10.31
CA LYS A 70 2.93 -14.91 -10.12
C LYS A 70 1.50 -15.41 -10.36
N ILE A 71 0.48 -14.68 -9.93
CA ILE A 71 -0.92 -15.06 -10.22
C ILE A 71 -1.20 -14.98 -11.71
N VAL A 72 -0.73 -13.95 -12.42
CA VAL A 72 -0.93 -13.83 -13.88
C VAL A 72 -0.33 -15.04 -14.61
N LYS A 73 0.86 -15.51 -14.20
CA LYS A 73 1.48 -16.74 -14.74
C LYS A 73 0.68 -18.01 -14.51
N MET A 74 -0.18 -18.03 -13.49
CA MET A 74 -0.95 -19.21 -13.08
C MET A 74 -2.39 -19.20 -13.59
N ILE A 75 -2.79 -18.18 -14.36
CA ILE A 75 -4.13 -18.12 -14.95
C ILE A 75 -4.27 -19.25 -15.99
N PRO A 76 -5.25 -20.15 -15.82
CA PRO A 76 -5.47 -21.23 -16.78
C PRO A 76 -6.00 -20.66 -18.10
N SER A 77 -5.65 -21.29 -19.23
CA SER A 77 -6.02 -20.81 -20.57
C SER A 77 -7.53 -20.59 -20.77
N LYS A 78 -8.38 -21.33 -20.04
CA LYS A 78 -9.85 -21.15 -20.06
C LYS A 78 -10.33 -19.83 -19.44
N ARG A 79 -9.54 -19.21 -18.54
CA ARG A 79 -9.86 -17.98 -17.80
C ARG A 79 -9.08 -16.75 -18.32
N THR A 80 -8.28 -16.88 -19.38
CA THR A 80 -7.48 -15.78 -19.94
C THR A 80 -8.32 -14.55 -20.30
N ASN A 81 -9.55 -14.75 -20.79
CA ASN A 81 -10.49 -13.66 -21.12
C ASN A 81 -11.09 -12.95 -19.89
N ASP A 82 -10.96 -13.54 -18.71
CA ASP A 82 -11.53 -13.00 -17.47
C ASP A 82 -10.53 -12.13 -16.70
N LEU A 83 -9.27 -12.05 -17.17
CA LEU A 83 -8.24 -11.23 -16.56
C LEU A 83 -8.49 -9.74 -16.84
N VAL A 84 -8.52 -8.97 -15.75
CA VAL A 84 -8.33 -7.53 -15.74
C VAL A 84 -6.98 -7.26 -15.05
N TYR A 85 -5.95 -6.96 -15.83
CA TYR A 85 -4.61 -6.68 -15.30
C TYR A 85 -4.40 -5.16 -15.17
N PHE A 86 -4.69 -4.64 -13.97
CA PHE A 86 -4.45 -3.24 -13.63
C PHE A 86 -3.00 -3.03 -13.21
N ASN A 87 -2.18 -2.56 -14.16
CA ASN A 87 -0.76 -2.29 -13.97
C ASN A 87 -0.43 -0.85 -14.39
N PRO A 88 -0.36 0.11 -13.45
CA PRO A 88 -0.04 1.50 -13.75
C PRO A 88 1.36 1.71 -14.36
N ALA A 89 2.27 0.74 -14.24
CA ALA A 89 3.58 0.80 -14.89
C ALA A 89 3.49 0.62 -16.42
N ASP A 90 2.35 0.15 -16.95
CA ASP A 90 2.09 0.09 -18.38
C ASP A 90 1.62 1.46 -18.91
N LEU A 91 2.57 2.26 -19.39
CA LEU A 91 2.33 3.60 -19.90
C LEU A 91 1.72 3.64 -21.31
N GLU A 92 1.86 2.55 -22.07
CA GLU A 92 1.40 2.49 -23.46
C GLU A 92 -0.08 2.13 -23.55
N PHE A 93 -0.55 1.25 -22.66
CA PHE A 93 -1.95 0.81 -22.58
C PHE A 93 -2.54 0.94 -21.16
N PRO A 94 -2.51 2.12 -20.54
CA PRO A 94 -3.05 2.29 -19.19
C PRO A 94 -4.57 2.07 -19.16
N ILE A 95 -5.02 1.44 -18.08
CA ILE A 95 -6.44 1.22 -17.79
C ILE A 95 -7.01 2.51 -17.18
N ALA A 96 -8.07 3.04 -17.79
CA ALA A 96 -8.78 4.19 -17.25
C ALA A 96 -9.51 3.81 -15.96
N PHE A 97 -9.28 4.56 -14.89
CA PHE A 97 -9.95 4.38 -13.61
C PHE A 97 -10.30 5.75 -13.02
N ASN A 98 -11.57 6.13 -13.14
CA ASN A 98 -12.08 7.38 -12.62
C ASN A 98 -13.04 7.13 -11.46
N ILE A 99 -12.59 7.39 -10.23
CA ILE A 99 -13.44 7.21 -9.06
C ILE A 99 -14.65 8.17 -9.05
N LEU A 100 -14.54 9.33 -9.71
CA LEU A 100 -15.57 10.36 -9.80
C LEU A 100 -16.64 10.06 -10.87
N GLU A 101 -16.47 8.98 -11.63
CA GLU A 101 -17.42 8.60 -12.67
C GLU A 101 -18.77 8.18 -12.08
N SER A 102 -19.83 8.85 -12.54
CA SER A 102 -21.26 8.48 -12.44
C SER A 102 -21.61 7.71 -11.17
N VAL A 103 -21.57 8.40 -10.04
CA VAL A 103 -21.88 7.84 -8.71
C VAL A 103 -23.32 8.16 -8.36
N GLU A 104 -24.06 7.14 -7.90
CA GLU A 104 -25.42 7.31 -7.35
C GLU A 104 -25.42 8.30 -6.18
N GLU A 105 -26.52 9.04 -6.02
CA GLU A 105 -26.61 10.18 -5.09
C GLU A 105 -26.29 9.80 -3.65
N ASP A 106 -26.82 8.66 -3.21
CA ASP A 106 -26.65 8.08 -1.87
C ASP A 106 -25.21 7.60 -1.60
N LYS A 107 -24.42 7.33 -2.65
CA LYS A 107 -23.05 6.82 -2.56
C LYS A 107 -21.97 7.90 -2.66
N LYS A 108 -22.32 9.13 -3.01
CA LYS A 108 -21.34 10.23 -3.18
C LYS A 108 -20.54 10.53 -1.93
N ASN A 109 -21.20 10.58 -0.78
CA ASN A 109 -20.53 10.82 0.51
C ASN A 109 -19.54 9.71 0.85
N LEU A 110 -19.86 8.46 0.49
CA LEU A 110 -18.96 7.33 0.69
C LEU A 110 -17.73 7.42 -0.23
N VAL A 111 -17.91 7.81 -1.49
CA VAL A 111 -16.78 8.07 -2.41
C VAL A 111 -15.90 9.21 -1.89
N ALA A 112 -16.51 10.33 -1.50
CA ALA A 112 -15.79 11.47 -0.96
C ALA A 112 -15.02 11.08 0.31
N SER A 113 -15.68 10.44 1.28
CA SER A 113 -15.04 9.96 2.52
C SER A 113 -13.89 8.99 2.26
N GLY A 114 -14.07 8.01 1.35
CA GLY A 114 -13.02 7.08 0.96
C GLY A 114 -11.81 7.80 0.36
N MET A 115 -12.03 8.76 -0.54
CA MET A 115 -10.95 9.58 -1.10
C MET A 115 -10.25 10.45 -0.05
N MET A 116 -11.02 11.09 0.85
CA MET A 116 -10.46 11.90 1.93
C MET A 116 -9.60 11.05 2.86
N GLY A 117 -10.03 9.83 3.18
CA GLY A 117 -9.24 8.87 3.95
C GLY A 117 -7.93 8.48 3.27
N VAL A 118 -7.95 8.29 1.94
CA VAL A 118 -6.74 8.04 1.15
C VAL A 118 -5.80 9.25 1.20
N PHE A 119 -6.30 10.46 0.96
CA PHE A 119 -5.45 11.67 1.00
C PHE A 119 -4.87 11.95 2.38
N LYS A 120 -5.66 11.79 3.45
CA LYS A 120 -5.19 11.94 4.83
C LYS A 120 -4.05 10.97 5.13
N LYS A 121 -4.15 9.72 4.65
CA LYS A 121 -3.12 8.69 4.83
C LYS A 121 -1.82 8.98 4.08
N ILE A 122 -1.90 9.56 2.87
CA ILE A 122 -0.70 9.88 2.08
C ILE A 122 0.00 11.14 2.61
N TRP A 123 -0.75 12.07 3.21
CA TRP A 123 -0.22 13.37 3.65
C TRP A 123 -0.44 13.65 5.14
N PRO A 124 -0.06 12.73 6.06
CA PRO A 124 -0.39 12.86 7.48
C PRO A 124 0.17 14.14 8.09
N ASP A 125 1.41 14.50 7.77
CA ASP A 125 2.13 15.62 8.41
C ASP A 125 1.67 17.01 7.95
N VAL A 126 0.94 17.09 6.84
CA VAL A 126 0.53 18.35 6.21
C VAL A 126 -0.99 18.48 6.09
N TRP A 127 -1.72 17.48 6.56
CA TRP A 127 -3.18 17.48 6.58
C TRP A 127 -3.67 18.55 7.56
N SER A 128 -4.67 19.32 7.15
CA SER A 128 -5.28 20.35 8.00
C SER A 128 -6.79 20.35 7.82
N SER A 129 -7.52 20.76 8.87
CA SER A 129 -8.98 20.85 8.82
C SER A 129 -9.47 21.78 7.69
N ARG A 130 -8.69 22.82 7.37
CA ARG A 130 -8.98 23.71 6.22
C ARG A 130 -8.83 22.99 4.89
N MET A 131 -7.71 22.28 4.71
CA MET A 131 -7.47 21.47 3.51
C MET A 131 -8.58 20.44 3.31
N GLU A 132 -8.95 19.75 4.39
CA GLU A 132 -10.02 18.76 4.41
C GLU A 132 -11.37 19.36 4.01
N TYR A 133 -11.74 20.49 4.62
CA TYR A 133 -13.01 21.18 4.32
C TYR A 133 -13.11 21.60 2.85
N ILE A 134 -12.08 22.26 2.32
CA ILE A 134 -12.06 22.73 0.92
C ILE A 134 -12.05 21.55 -0.05
N LEU A 135 -11.21 20.54 0.21
CA LEU A 135 -11.08 19.40 -0.70
C LEU A 135 -12.35 18.55 -0.71
N ASN A 136 -12.99 18.32 0.45
CA ASN A 136 -14.25 17.58 0.53
C ASN A 136 -15.35 18.25 -0.31
N ASN A 137 -15.56 19.57 -0.14
CA ASN A 137 -16.51 20.34 -0.96
C ASN A 137 -16.15 20.34 -2.46
N THR A 138 -14.86 20.22 -2.79
CA THR A 138 -14.40 20.09 -4.18
C THR A 138 -14.76 18.73 -4.76
N ILE A 139 -14.49 17.65 -4.05
CA ILE A 139 -14.81 16.30 -4.51
C ILE A 139 -16.33 16.15 -4.68
N LEU A 140 -17.13 16.62 -3.71
CA LEU A 140 -18.60 16.59 -3.80
C LEU A 140 -19.12 17.38 -5.00
N ALA A 141 -18.61 18.60 -5.24
CA ALA A 141 -18.99 19.39 -6.40
C ALA A 141 -18.60 18.72 -7.73
N LEU A 142 -17.46 18.04 -7.78
CA LEU A 142 -17.01 17.31 -8.97
C LEU A 142 -17.81 16.03 -9.21
N LEU A 143 -18.27 15.34 -8.16
CA LEU A 143 -19.17 14.18 -8.29
C LEU A 143 -20.51 14.55 -8.93
N ASP A 144 -20.96 15.79 -8.74
CA ASP A 144 -22.15 16.36 -9.39
C ASP A 144 -21.91 16.79 -10.85
N TYR A 145 -20.66 17.03 -11.24
CA TYR A 145 -20.32 17.54 -12.55
C TYR A 145 -20.02 16.40 -13.55
N PRO A 146 -20.83 16.23 -14.62
CA PRO A 146 -20.65 15.14 -15.57
C PRO A 146 -19.29 15.18 -16.28
N GLY A 147 -18.62 14.02 -16.37
CA GLY A 147 -17.32 13.90 -17.03
C GLY A 147 -16.18 14.60 -16.29
N SER A 148 -16.36 14.90 -15.00
CA SER A 148 -15.29 15.33 -14.12
C SER A 148 -14.22 14.24 -13.97
N THR A 149 -13.01 14.68 -13.65
CA THR A 149 -11.85 13.82 -13.39
C THR A 149 -11.08 14.41 -12.23
N MET A 150 -10.04 13.72 -11.75
CA MET A 150 -9.18 14.26 -10.70
C MET A 150 -8.47 15.55 -11.11
N LEU A 151 -8.30 15.80 -12.41
CA LEU A 151 -7.79 17.07 -12.94
C LEU A 151 -8.72 18.25 -12.61
N GLY A 152 -10.01 17.97 -12.35
CA GLY A 152 -11.03 18.93 -11.95
C GLY A 152 -10.71 19.65 -10.64
N VAL A 153 -9.99 18.97 -9.73
CA VAL A 153 -9.67 19.52 -8.40
C VAL A 153 -8.85 20.80 -8.53
N ASN A 154 -7.78 20.77 -9.32
CA ASN A 154 -6.95 21.96 -9.54
C ASN A 154 -7.69 23.06 -10.32
N ARG A 155 -8.58 22.68 -11.25
CA ARG A 155 -9.40 23.65 -11.98
C ARG A 155 -10.41 24.36 -11.09
N MET A 156 -11.05 23.66 -10.15
CA MET A 156 -11.93 24.30 -9.16
C MET A 156 -11.19 25.38 -8.37
N MET A 157 -9.91 25.18 -8.04
CA MET A 157 -9.12 26.18 -7.32
C MET A 157 -8.72 27.38 -8.19
N SER A 158 -8.30 27.15 -9.43
CA SER A 158 -7.66 28.19 -10.26
C SER A 158 -8.55 28.85 -11.32
N ASP A 159 -9.55 28.14 -11.84
CA ASP A 159 -10.30 28.53 -13.05
C ASP A 159 -11.74 28.94 -12.69
N SER A 160 -12.00 30.25 -12.69
CA SER A 160 -13.31 30.81 -12.37
C SER A 160 -14.39 30.45 -13.40
N ASP A 161 -14.03 30.27 -14.66
CA ASP A 161 -15.00 29.94 -15.71
C ASP A 161 -15.36 28.47 -15.68
N PHE A 162 -14.43 27.59 -15.28
CA PHE A 162 -14.75 26.22 -14.92
C PHE A 162 -15.71 26.17 -13.72
N ARG A 163 -15.43 26.92 -12.64
CA ARG A 163 -16.32 26.97 -11.47
C ARG A 163 -17.76 27.39 -11.84
N LYS A 164 -17.91 28.46 -12.64
CA LYS A 164 -19.23 28.92 -13.14
C LYS A 164 -19.99 27.84 -13.93
N ARG A 165 -19.29 26.93 -14.61
CA ARG A 165 -19.92 25.78 -15.30
C ARG A 165 -20.30 24.64 -14.34
N VAL A 166 -19.59 24.50 -13.22
CA VAL A 166 -19.86 23.48 -12.20
C VAL A 166 -21.06 23.87 -11.33
N TYR A 167 -21.18 25.14 -10.92
CA TYR A 167 -22.21 25.59 -9.96
C TYR A 167 -23.66 25.21 -10.29
N PRO A 168 -24.13 25.27 -11.56
CA PRO A 168 -25.49 24.89 -11.91
C PRO A 168 -25.75 23.37 -11.80
N LYS A 169 -24.68 22.56 -11.77
CA LYS A 169 -24.75 21.10 -11.68
C LYS A 169 -24.68 20.60 -10.24
N ILE A 170 -24.17 21.41 -9.31
CA ILE A 170 -24.16 21.08 -7.87
C ILE A 170 -25.59 20.97 -7.37
N LYS A 171 -25.95 19.79 -6.85
CA LYS A 171 -27.27 19.46 -6.34
C LYS A 171 -27.40 19.81 -4.86
N ASP A 172 -26.36 19.52 -4.08
CA ASP A 172 -26.35 19.78 -2.64
C ASP A 172 -26.32 21.30 -2.37
N PRO A 173 -27.34 21.88 -1.70
CA PRO A 173 -27.39 23.31 -1.42
C PRO A 173 -26.27 23.78 -0.47
N VAL A 174 -25.76 22.92 0.42
CA VAL A 174 -24.66 23.25 1.34
C VAL A 174 -23.35 23.37 0.57
N VAL A 175 -23.04 22.38 -0.28
CA VAL A 175 -21.84 22.41 -1.14
C VAL A 175 -21.92 23.61 -2.10
N LYS A 176 -23.09 23.86 -2.68
CA LYS A 176 -23.30 25.01 -3.57
C LYS A 176 -23.13 26.35 -2.84
N SER A 177 -23.63 26.46 -1.61
CA SER A 177 -23.47 27.64 -0.77
C SER A 177 -22.00 27.89 -0.42
N PHE A 178 -21.23 26.86 -0.09
CA PHE A 178 -19.78 27.00 0.11
C PHE A 178 -19.11 27.67 -1.08
N TRP A 179 -19.38 27.21 -2.31
CA TRP A 179 -18.74 27.79 -3.50
C TRP A 179 -19.18 29.22 -3.79
N LEU A 180 -20.50 29.50 -3.75
CA LEU A 180 -21.05 30.81 -4.14
C LEU A 180 -20.95 31.88 -3.04
N ASN A 181 -21.16 31.49 -1.80
CA ASN A 181 -21.34 32.42 -0.67
C ASN A 181 -20.12 32.52 0.23
N GLU A 182 -19.20 31.54 0.19
CA GLU A 182 -18.00 31.52 1.03
C GLU A 182 -16.75 31.66 0.17
N PHE A 183 -16.41 30.65 -0.65
CA PHE A 183 -15.16 30.58 -1.41
C PHE A 183 -14.98 31.74 -2.41
N ASP A 184 -16.01 32.06 -3.20
CA ASP A 184 -15.94 33.16 -4.16
C ASP A 184 -15.97 34.55 -3.51
N LYS A 185 -16.35 34.65 -2.22
CA LYS A 185 -16.33 35.90 -1.45
C LYS A 185 -15.04 36.12 -0.67
N TRP A 186 -14.19 35.11 -0.56
CA TRP A 186 -12.87 35.27 0.04
C TRP A 186 -12.05 36.30 -0.73
N ASP A 187 -11.22 37.07 0.01
CA ASP A 187 -10.26 37.94 -0.63
C ASP A 187 -9.22 37.11 -1.42
N ASP A 188 -8.70 37.69 -2.50
CA ASP A 188 -7.82 36.98 -3.43
C ASP A 188 -6.54 36.45 -2.78
N ARG A 189 -6.02 37.14 -1.76
CA ARG A 189 -4.79 36.76 -1.07
C ARG A 189 -5.06 35.54 -0.19
N PHE A 190 -6.09 35.61 0.65
CA PHE A 190 -6.51 34.52 1.50
C PHE A 190 -6.92 33.29 0.68
N ARG A 191 -7.67 33.48 -0.42
CA ARG A 191 -8.07 32.38 -1.30
C ARG A 191 -6.86 31.65 -1.87
N LYS A 192 -5.86 32.38 -2.38
CA LYS A 192 -4.61 31.77 -2.89
C LYS A 192 -3.85 31.01 -1.81
N GLU A 193 -3.75 31.59 -0.62
CA GLU A 193 -3.09 30.94 0.53
C GLU A 193 -3.82 29.66 0.97
N ALA A 194 -5.16 29.71 1.05
CA ALA A 194 -5.98 28.60 1.51
C ALA A 194 -5.92 27.37 0.57
N VAL A 195 -5.84 27.59 -0.75
CA VAL A 195 -5.83 26.50 -1.74
C VAL A 195 -4.42 26.00 -2.12
N ALA A 196 -3.37 26.77 -1.80
CA ALA A 196 -2.00 26.46 -2.22
C ALA A 196 -1.55 25.05 -1.81
N ALA A 197 -1.85 24.63 -0.58
CA ALA A 197 -1.50 23.30 -0.10
C ALA A 197 -2.17 22.19 -0.92
N ILE A 198 -3.46 22.34 -1.25
CA ILE A 198 -4.21 21.38 -2.07
C ILE A 198 -3.64 21.33 -3.48
N GLN A 199 -3.42 22.49 -4.10
CA GLN A 199 -2.89 22.58 -5.46
C GLN A 199 -1.51 21.93 -5.59
N ASN A 200 -0.63 22.17 -4.61
CA ASN A 200 0.71 21.58 -4.60
C ASN A 200 0.64 20.05 -4.51
N LYS A 201 -0.21 19.55 -3.62
CA LYS A 201 -0.34 18.12 -3.31
C LYS A 201 -1.03 17.34 -4.42
N VAL A 202 -2.18 17.82 -4.88
CA VAL A 202 -2.91 17.22 -6.00
C VAL A 202 -2.16 17.43 -7.32
N GLY A 203 -1.51 18.59 -7.50
CA GLY A 203 -0.63 18.88 -8.63
C GLY A 203 0.55 17.91 -8.75
N GLN A 204 1.19 17.55 -7.63
CA GLN A 204 2.27 16.56 -7.61
C GLN A 204 1.83 15.21 -8.20
N PHE A 205 0.65 14.71 -7.82
CA PHE A 205 0.10 13.48 -8.40
C PHE A 205 -0.18 13.58 -9.89
N LEU A 206 -0.89 14.64 -10.29
CA LEU A 206 -1.32 14.84 -11.68
C LEU A 206 -0.15 15.24 -12.61
N SER A 207 1.00 15.60 -12.05
CA SER A 207 2.24 15.80 -12.79
C SER A 207 2.80 14.47 -13.34
N SER A 208 2.58 13.36 -12.62
CA SER A 208 3.03 12.03 -13.02
C SER A 208 2.17 11.50 -14.17
N PRO A 209 2.75 11.19 -15.35
CA PRO A 209 2.00 10.58 -16.45
C PRO A 209 1.33 9.26 -16.06
N ILE A 210 1.97 8.47 -15.18
CA ILE A 210 1.41 7.20 -14.66
C ILE A 210 0.02 7.43 -14.06
N ILE A 211 -0.09 8.38 -13.12
CA ILE A 211 -1.35 8.67 -12.45
C ILE A 211 -2.29 9.40 -13.39
N ARG A 212 -1.79 10.44 -14.08
CA ARG A 212 -2.59 11.29 -14.96
C ARG A 212 -3.28 10.50 -16.08
N HIS A 213 -2.61 9.52 -16.67
CA HIS A 213 -3.20 8.70 -17.73
C HIS A 213 -4.31 7.78 -17.21
N ILE A 214 -4.32 7.44 -15.92
CA ILE A 214 -5.35 6.60 -15.31
C ILE A 214 -6.55 7.43 -14.87
N VAL A 215 -6.32 8.45 -14.03
CA VAL A 215 -7.40 9.21 -13.36
C VAL A 215 -7.85 10.45 -14.13
N GLY A 216 -7.13 10.83 -15.19
CA GLY A 216 -7.44 11.97 -16.06
C GLY A 216 -8.46 11.65 -17.15
N GLN A 217 -8.91 10.40 -17.25
CA GLN A 217 -9.90 9.98 -18.23
C GLN A 217 -11.32 10.11 -17.65
N PRO A 218 -12.30 10.69 -18.37
CA PRO A 218 -13.67 10.89 -17.85
C PRO A 218 -14.44 9.61 -17.51
N LYS A 219 -14.16 8.50 -18.20
CA LYS A 219 -14.83 7.22 -18.02
C LYS A 219 -13.82 6.13 -17.69
N SER A 220 -14.17 5.26 -16.76
CA SER A 220 -13.40 4.07 -16.46
C SER A 220 -13.57 3.04 -17.57
N THR A 221 -12.54 2.24 -17.77
CA THR A 221 -12.57 1.11 -18.73
C THR A 221 -12.93 -0.20 -18.05
N ILE A 222 -12.92 -0.21 -16.72
CA ILE A 222 -13.26 -1.36 -15.89
C ILE A 222 -14.49 -1.04 -15.03
N ASP A 223 -15.32 -2.06 -14.84
CA ASP A 223 -16.51 -2.01 -14.00
C ASP A 223 -16.35 -3.03 -12.87
N MET A 224 -16.12 -2.52 -11.66
CA MET A 224 -15.89 -3.36 -10.48
C MET A 224 -17.11 -4.23 -10.15
N ARG A 225 -18.32 -3.75 -10.41
CA ARG A 225 -19.55 -4.51 -10.15
C ARG A 225 -19.62 -5.72 -11.08
N LYS A 226 -19.40 -5.51 -12.37
CA LYS A 226 -19.33 -6.61 -13.36
C LYS A 226 -18.20 -7.58 -13.07
N ILE A 227 -17.01 -7.08 -12.71
CA ILE A 227 -15.87 -7.93 -12.34
C ILE A 227 -16.26 -8.88 -11.21
N MET A 228 -16.95 -8.37 -10.18
CA MET A 228 -17.35 -9.19 -9.06
C MET A 228 -18.48 -10.17 -9.44
N ASP A 229 -19.53 -9.71 -10.13
CA ASP A 229 -20.75 -10.49 -10.42
C ASP A 229 -20.53 -11.57 -11.49
N GLU A 230 -19.66 -11.29 -12.45
CA GLU A 230 -19.23 -12.27 -13.47
C GLU A 230 -18.14 -13.21 -12.91
N GLY A 231 -17.57 -12.91 -11.74
CA GLY A 231 -16.54 -13.73 -11.10
C GLY A 231 -15.19 -13.66 -11.80
N LYS A 232 -14.80 -12.47 -12.30
CA LYS A 232 -13.54 -12.22 -13.03
C LYS A 232 -12.30 -12.27 -12.13
N ILE A 233 -11.14 -12.17 -12.77
CA ILE A 233 -9.83 -12.11 -12.11
C ILE A 233 -9.29 -10.69 -12.24
N LEU A 234 -9.31 -9.92 -11.16
CA LEU A 234 -8.71 -8.58 -11.10
C LEU A 234 -7.35 -8.65 -10.43
N ILE A 235 -6.28 -8.35 -11.16
CA ILE A 235 -4.93 -8.29 -10.60
C ILE A 235 -4.47 -6.84 -10.63
N VAL A 236 -4.22 -6.29 -9.44
CA VAL A 236 -3.87 -4.88 -9.20
C VAL A 236 -2.40 -4.84 -8.78
N ASN A 237 -1.53 -4.69 -9.77
CA ASN A 237 -0.09 -4.62 -9.59
C ASN A 237 0.32 -3.16 -9.32
N LEU A 238 0.61 -2.85 -8.05
CA LEU A 238 0.98 -1.50 -7.61
C LEU A 238 2.45 -1.43 -7.22
N SER A 239 3.32 -2.20 -7.89
CA SER A 239 4.75 -2.29 -7.58
C SER A 239 5.38 -0.92 -7.28
N LYS A 240 5.60 -0.63 -5.99
CA LYS A 240 6.09 0.67 -5.52
C LYS A 240 7.44 1.06 -6.11
N GLY A 241 8.27 0.05 -6.45
CA GLY A 241 9.55 0.25 -7.12
C GLY A 241 9.42 0.74 -8.56
N ARG A 242 8.26 0.51 -9.21
CA ARG A 242 7.99 0.96 -10.59
C ARG A 242 7.16 2.24 -10.64
N ILE A 243 6.20 2.41 -9.73
CA ILE A 243 5.21 3.50 -9.80
C ILE A 243 5.38 4.58 -8.73
N GLY A 244 6.19 4.33 -7.70
CA GLY A 244 6.35 5.20 -6.54
C GLY A 244 5.32 4.93 -5.43
N GLU A 245 5.69 5.25 -4.19
CA GLU A 245 4.90 4.99 -2.98
C GLU A 245 3.59 5.79 -2.94
N ASP A 246 3.66 7.09 -3.21
CA ASP A 246 2.50 7.98 -3.27
C ASP A 246 1.45 7.49 -4.30
N ALA A 247 1.91 7.06 -5.48
CA ALA A 247 1.03 6.52 -6.53
C ALA A 247 0.38 5.19 -6.12
N MET A 248 1.16 4.31 -5.49
CA MET A 248 0.68 3.03 -4.95
C MET A 248 -0.43 3.25 -3.93
N HIS A 249 -0.24 4.12 -2.93
CA HIS A 249 -1.26 4.41 -1.93
C HIS A 249 -2.53 5.01 -2.54
N LEU A 250 -2.38 5.98 -3.46
CA LEU A 250 -3.50 6.64 -4.10
C LEU A 250 -4.35 5.65 -4.91
N LEU A 251 -3.71 4.94 -5.84
CA LEU A 251 -4.40 4.03 -6.76
C LEU A 251 -4.95 2.80 -6.02
N GLY A 252 -4.19 2.24 -5.07
CA GLY A 252 -4.65 1.12 -4.26
C GLY A 252 -5.83 1.47 -3.37
N GLY A 253 -5.78 2.61 -2.68
CA GLY A 253 -6.89 3.11 -1.88
C GLY A 253 -8.14 3.33 -2.72
N MET A 254 -7.99 3.97 -3.88
CA MET A 254 -9.05 4.18 -4.87
C MET A 254 -9.71 2.87 -5.36
N VAL A 255 -8.91 1.86 -5.71
CA VAL A 255 -9.39 0.54 -6.13
C VAL A 255 -10.17 -0.13 -5.02
N VAL A 256 -9.64 -0.14 -3.80
CA VAL A 256 -10.29 -0.73 -2.62
C VAL A 256 -11.63 -0.04 -2.33
N THR A 257 -11.68 1.29 -2.36
CA THR A 257 -12.94 2.05 -2.20
C THR A 257 -13.95 1.71 -3.29
N LYS A 258 -13.53 1.55 -4.56
CA LYS A 258 -14.47 1.18 -5.63
C LYS A 258 -14.95 -0.27 -5.53
N LEU A 259 -14.12 -1.18 -5.05
CA LEU A 259 -14.52 -2.56 -4.74
C LEU A 259 -15.54 -2.61 -3.59
N GLN A 260 -15.36 -1.79 -2.56
CA GLN A 260 -16.36 -1.61 -1.50
C GLN A 260 -17.71 -1.19 -2.07
N LEU A 261 -17.72 -0.12 -2.88
CA LEU A 261 -18.94 0.42 -3.46
C LEU A 261 -19.63 -0.59 -4.36
N ALA A 262 -18.85 -1.33 -5.16
CA ALA A 262 -19.36 -2.41 -5.99
C ALA A 262 -19.98 -3.53 -5.15
N ALA A 263 -19.34 -3.92 -4.05
CA ALA A 263 -19.86 -4.92 -3.12
C ALA A 263 -21.17 -4.46 -2.48
N MET A 264 -21.20 -3.27 -1.89
CA MET A 264 -22.42 -2.70 -1.28
C MET A 264 -23.55 -2.54 -2.30
N GLY A 265 -23.20 -2.23 -3.56
CA GLY A 265 -24.16 -2.17 -4.65
C GLY A 265 -24.94 -3.46 -4.85
N ARG A 266 -24.40 -4.63 -4.46
CA ARG A 266 -25.05 -5.95 -4.60
C ARG A 266 -26.26 -6.16 -3.70
N VAL A 267 -26.67 -5.15 -2.95
CA VAL A 267 -27.90 -5.16 -2.13
C VAL A 267 -29.14 -5.51 -2.96
N ASP A 268 -29.12 -5.21 -4.26
CA ASP A 268 -30.15 -5.52 -5.25
C ASP A 268 -30.22 -7.00 -5.68
N ILE A 269 -29.17 -7.80 -5.42
CA ILE A 269 -29.16 -9.25 -5.69
C ILE A 269 -29.49 -10.00 -4.39
N PRO A 270 -30.39 -11.00 -4.38
CA PRO A 270 -30.63 -11.86 -3.22
C PRO A 270 -29.34 -12.51 -2.70
N GLU A 271 -29.16 -12.62 -1.38
CA GLU A 271 -27.89 -13.06 -0.78
C GLU A 271 -27.45 -14.46 -1.26
N GLU A 272 -28.39 -15.36 -1.55
CA GLU A 272 -28.11 -16.71 -2.01
C GLU A 272 -27.62 -16.78 -3.46
N GLU A 273 -28.00 -15.80 -4.28
CA GLU A 273 -27.60 -15.71 -5.70
C GLU A 273 -26.28 -14.95 -5.89
N ARG A 274 -25.85 -14.20 -4.87
CA ARG A 274 -24.58 -13.46 -4.89
C ARG A 274 -23.40 -14.44 -5.00
N LYS A 275 -22.56 -14.25 -6.01
CA LYS A 275 -21.31 -14.99 -6.15
C LYS A 275 -20.26 -14.50 -5.15
N ASP A 276 -19.59 -15.46 -4.51
CA ASP A 276 -18.43 -15.20 -3.66
C ASP A 276 -17.28 -14.58 -4.48
N PHE A 277 -16.72 -13.48 -3.95
CA PHE A 277 -15.58 -12.78 -4.52
C PHE A 277 -14.49 -12.62 -3.45
N TYR A 278 -13.26 -13.04 -3.76
CA TYR A 278 -12.16 -13.09 -2.79
C TYR A 278 -11.17 -11.95 -3.04
N LEU A 279 -11.00 -11.07 -2.06
CA LEU A 279 -10.04 -9.97 -2.10
C LEU A 279 -8.83 -10.30 -1.25
N TYR A 280 -7.71 -10.57 -1.93
CA TYR A 280 -6.39 -10.76 -1.33
C TYR A 280 -5.64 -9.44 -1.34
N VAL A 281 -5.21 -9.00 -0.16
CA VAL A 281 -4.41 -7.79 -0.02
C VAL A 281 -3.14 -8.14 0.73
N ASP A 282 -2.00 -8.10 0.02
CA ASP A 282 -0.70 -8.19 0.68
C ASP A 282 -0.31 -6.81 1.21
N GLU A 283 0.34 -6.79 2.37
CA GLU A 283 0.71 -5.57 3.09
C GLU A 283 -0.46 -4.56 3.19
N PHE A 284 -1.62 -5.04 3.68
CA PHE A 284 -2.88 -4.30 3.62
C PHE A 284 -2.85 -2.96 4.39
N GLN A 285 -1.92 -2.78 5.33
CA GLN A 285 -1.75 -1.53 6.05
C GLN A 285 -1.51 -0.34 5.12
N ASN A 286 -0.98 -0.59 3.91
CA ASN A 286 -0.80 0.45 2.89
C ASN A 286 -2.12 1.05 2.40
N PHE A 287 -3.22 0.29 2.50
CA PHE A 287 -4.54 0.66 1.99
C PHE A 287 -5.60 0.78 3.08
N ALA A 288 -5.24 0.45 4.32
CA ALA A 288 -6.10 0.57 5.50
C ALA A 288 -6.53 2.04 5.75
N THR A 289 -7.82 2.32 5.61
CA THR A 289 -8.45 3.61 5.96
C THR A 289 -9.57 3.36 6.96
N GLU A 290 -10.08 4.39 7.64
CA GLU A 290 -11.25 4.25 8.53
C GLU A 290 -12.47 3.70 7.78
N SER A 291 -12.68 4.13 6.53
CA SER A 291 -13.75 3.59 5.68
C SER A 291 -13.65 2.07 5.47
N PHE A 292 -12.43 1.52 5.51
CA PHE A 292 -12.17 0.09 5.38
C PHE A 292 -12.65 -0.72 6.61
N ALA A 293 -12.62 -0.12 7.80
CA ALA A 293 -13.14 -0.76 9.02
C ALA A 293 -14.64 -1.04 8.92
N ASN A 294 -15.39 -0.13 8.30
CA ASN A 294 -16.81 -0.31 8.03
C ASN A 294 -17.05 -1.47 7.03
N ILE A 295 -16.18 -1.59 6.01
CA ILE A 295 -16.23 -2.73 5.05
C ILE A 295 -16.11 -4.04 5.80
N LEU A 296 -15.11 -4.19 6.66
CA LEU A 296 -14.84 -5.43 7.40
C LEU A 296 -16.05 -5.93 8.20
N SER A 297 -16.89 -5.00 8.67
CA SER A 297 -18.08 -5.33 9.46
C SER A 297 -19.29 -5.72 8.59
N GLU A 298 -19.35 -5.26 7.34
CA GLU A 298 -20.53 -5.44 6.46
C GLU A 298 -20.31 -6.36 5.26
N ALA A 299 -19.06 -6.53 4.81
CA ALA A 299 -18.68 -7.17 3.55
C ALA A 299 -19.19 -8.60 3.41
N ARG A 300 -19.36 -9.32 4.54
CA ARG A 300 -19.91 -10.68 4.57
C ARG A 300 -21.26 -10.76 3.85
N LYS A 301 -22.17 -9.81 4.09
CA LYS A 301 -23.51 -9.78 3.47
C LYS A 301 -23.40 -9.66 1.95
N TYR A 302 -22.39 -8.95 1.47
CA TYR A 302 -22.18 -8.69 0.03
C TYR A 302 -21.34 -9.77 -0.68
N ARG A 303 -21.05 -10.89 -0.01
CA ARG A 303 -20.21 -12.00 -0.51
C ARG A 303 -18.82 -11.53 -0.95
N LEU A 304 -18.28 -10.50 -0.30
CA LEU A 304 -16.90 -10.07 -0.45
C LEU A 304 -16.07 -10.64 0.72
N SER A 305 -15.19 -11.60 0.43
CA SER A 305 -14.35 -12.26 1.42
C SER A 305 -12.96 -11.65 1.42
N LEU A 306 -12.56 -11.06 2.54
CA LEU A 306 -11.25 -10.40 2.70
C LEU A 306 -10.20 -11.38 3.23
N ILE A 307 -9.04 -11.41 2.59
CA ILE A 307 -7.84 -12.14 3.03
C ILE A 307 -6.71 -11.13 3.14
N LEU A 308 -6.39 -10.73 4.37
CA LEU A 308 -5.56 -9.57 4.65
C LEU A 308 -4.25 -10.00 5.29
N ALA A 309 -3.12 -9.67 4.65
CA ALA A 309 -1.79 -9.90 5.19
C ALA A 309 -1.10 -8.59 5.59
N HIS A 310 -0.45 -8.58 6.75
CA HIS A 310 0.39 -7.46 7.20
C HIS A 310 1.50 -7.96 8.13
N GLN A 311 2.41 -7.06 8.51
CA GLN A 311 3.62 -7.43 9.24
C GLN A 311 3.52 -7.32 10.75
N TYR A 312 2.95 -6.22 11.26
CA TYR A 312 2.86 -5.93 12.69
C TYR A 312 1.62 -5.08 13.00
N ILE A 313 1.05 -5.23 14.19
CA ILE A 313 -0.27 -4.70 14.56
C ILE A 313 -0.25 -3.17 14.66
N ASN A 314 0.86 -2.60 15.16
CA ASN A 314 0.98 -1.15 15.34
C ASN A 314 0.88 -0.35 14.04
N GLN A 315 1.11 -0.99 12.89
CA GLN A 315 0.95 -0.37 11.56
C GLN A 315 -0.51 -0.05 11.21
N LEU A 316 -1.45 -0.57 11.98
CA LEU A 316 -2.90 -0.39 11.82
C LEU A 316 -3.42 0.78 12.66
N ILE A 317 -2.58 1.33 13.53
CA ILE A 317 -2.89 2.52 14.32
C ILE A 317 -2.39 3.72 13.52
N PHE A 318 -3.31 4.61 13.16
CA PHE A 318 -3.01 5.81 12.39
C PHE A 318 -3.58 7.03 13.11
N ASP A 319 -2.78 8.08 13.30
CA ASP A 319 -3.22 9.32 13.97
C ASP A 319 -3.79 9.05 15.39
N GLY A 320 -3.21 8.07 16.10
CA GLY A 320 -3.71 7.61 17.41
C GLY A 320 -5.02 6.81 17.37
N ASN A 321 -5.61 6.60 16.20
CA ASN A 321 -6.85 5.86 16.01
C ASN A 321 -6.59 4.36 15.77
N SER A 322 -7.20 3.50 16.60
CA SER A 322 -7.14 2.03 16.48
C SER A 322 -8.32 1.40 15.74
N THR A 323 -9.24 2.19 15.18
CA THR A 323 -10.50 1.72 14.56
C THR A 323 -10.30 0.56 13.58
N VAL A 324 -9.27 0.62 12.72
CA VAL A 324 -8.99 -0.46 11.76
C VAL A 324 -8.54 -1.74 12.47
N LYS A 325 -7.64 -1.61 13.45
CA LYS A 325 -7.17 -2.74 14.26
C LYS A 325 -8.36 -3.41 14.96
N ASP A 326 -9.18 -2.62 15.63
CA ASP A 326 -10.32 -3.12 16.40
C ASP A 326 -11.38 -3.78 15.50
N ALA A 327 -11.63 -3.20 14.31
CA ALA A 327 -12.53 -3.79 13.33
C ALA A 327 -12.01 -5.11 12.74
N ILE A 328 -10.70 -5.28 12.60
CA ILE A 328 -10.13 -6.57 12.16
C ILE A 328 -10.38 -7.63 13.22
N PHE A 329 -9.87 -7.43 14.44
CA PHE A 329 -9.98 -8.46 15.49
C PHE A 329 -11.43 -8.71 15.93
N GLY A 330 -12.33 -7.73 15.76
CA GLY A 330 -13.76 -7.91 16.02
C GLY A 330 -14.55 -8.67 14.95
N ASN A 331 -14.07 -8.72 13.70
CA ASN A 331 -14.85 -9.27 12.57
C ASN A 331 -14.21 -10.48 11.87
N VAL A 332 -12.91 -10.70 12.01
CA VAL A 332 -12.23 -11.83 11.33
C VAL A 332 -12.52 -13.15 12.04
N GLY A 333 -12.97 -14.13 11.27
CA GLY A 333 -13.29 -15.47 11.77
C GLY A 333 -12.09 -16.40 11.84
N THR A 334 -11.07 -16.17 11.01
CA THR A 334 -9.83 -16.97 11.00
C THR A 334 -8.61 -16.07 11.15
N ILE A 335 -7.78 -16.38 12.15
CA ILE A 335 -6.51 -15.70 12.42
C ILE A 335 -5.37 -16.69 12.18
N ILE A 336 -4.37 -16.28 11.40
CA ILE A 336 -3.15 -17.03 11.11
C ILE A 336 -1.95 -16.16 11.49
N SER A 337 -1.13 -16.65 12.42
CA SER A 337 0.12 -16.02 12.82
C SER A 337 1.31 -16.86 12.35
N PHE A 338 2.19 -16.22 11.59
CA PHE A 338 3.58 -16.63 11.51
C PHE A 338 4.35 -16.02 12.69
N ARG A 339 5.67 -16.15 12.68
CA ARG A 339 6.55 -15.48 13.64
C ARG A 339 6.38 -13.96 13.60
N VAL A 340 6.12 -13.36 14.77
CA VAL A 340 6.00 -11.89 14.95
C VAL A 340 7.01 -11.33 15.98
N GLY A 341 6.92 -10.03 16.28
CA GLY A 341 7.68 -9.39 17.36
C GLY A 341 7.12 -9.71 18.75
N ALA A 342 7.82 -9.28 19.81
CA ALA A 342 7.39 -9.46 21.19
C ALA A 342 6.05 -8.76 21.46
N ASP A 343 5.97 -7.47 21.14
CA ASP A 343 4.76 -6.65 21.38
C ASP A 343 3.53 -7.23 20.65
N ASP A 344 3.70 -7.64 19.38
CA ASP A 344 2.62 -8.28 18.63
C ASP A 344 2.25 -9.65 19.22
N ALA A 345 3.23 -10.42 19.69
CA ALA A 345 3.00 -11.74 20.30
C ALA A 345 2.24 -11.65 21.62
N GLU A 346 2.51 -10.64 22.46
CA GLU A 346 1.75 -10.39 23.69
C GLU A 346 0.28 -10.11 23.39
N TYR A 347 0.00 -9.38 22.30
CA TYR A 347 -1.37 -9.15 21.85
C TYR A 347 -2.01 -10.45 21.34
N LEU A 348 -1.32 -11.18 20.47
CA LEU A 348 -1.83 -12.41 19.84
C LEU A 348 -1.99 -13.58 20.80
N GLU A 349 -1.22 -13.63 21.88
CA GLU A 349 -1.36 -14.63 22.94
C GLU A 349 -2.80 -14.68 23.46
N LYS A 350 -3.47 -13.52 23.61
CA LYS A 350 -4.87 -13.44 24.03
C LYS A 350 -5.84 -14.12 23.06
N GLU A 351 -5.51 -14.16 21.77
CA GLU A 351 -6.32 -14.81 20.74
C GLU A 351 -6.10 -16.33 20.67
N PHE A 352 -4.90 -16.77 21.05
CA PHE A 352 -4.45 -18.17 21.00
C PHE A 352 -4.46 -18.89 22.36
N ASP A 353 -4.78 -18.18 23.44
CA ASP A 353 -4.98 -18.74 24.77
C ASP A 353 -6.05 -19.85 24.74
N PRO A 354 -5.87 -20.97 25.46
CA PRO A 354 -4.73 -21.30 26.35
C PRO A 354 -3.63 -22.13 25.70
N ILE A 355 -3.61 -22.26 24.37
CA ILE A 355 -2.78 -23.25 23.67
C ILE A 355 -1.35 -22.76 23.44
N PHE A 356 -1.19 -21.50 23.06
CA PHE A 356 0.11 -20.92 22.73
C PHE A 356 0.39 -19.69 23.58
N LEU A 357 1.62 -19.62 24.10
CA LEU A 357 2.11 -18.47 24.84
C LEU A 357 2.88 -17.51 23.91
N MET A 358 3.10 -16.28 24.36
CA MET A 358 3.88 -15.27 23.63
C MET A 358 5.23 -15.82 23.11
N ASN A 359 5.95 -16.55 23.96
CA ASN A 359 7.27 -17.11 23.60
C ASN A 359 7.19 -18.15 22.47
N ASP A 360 6.08 -18.87 22.34
CA ASP A 360 5.90 -19.84 21.26
C ASP A 360 5.78 -19.11 19.92
N ILE A 361 5.06 -17.99 19.89
CA ILE A 361 4.81 -17.20 18.68
C ILE A 361 6.12 -16.52 18.21
N VAL A 362 6.91 -15.97 19.13
CA VAL A 362 8.19 -15.30 18.82
C VAL A 362 9.24 -16.26 18.27
N ASN A 363 9.21 -17.52 18.71
CA ASN A 363 10.18 -18.55 18.34
C ASN A 363 9.74 -19.42 17.15
N LEU A 364 8.60 -19.10 16.54
CA LEU A 364 8.03 -19.91 15.46
C LEU A 364 8.99 -20.02 14.24
N PRO A 365 9.29 -21.23 13.74
CA PRO A 365 10.16 -21.40 12.58
C PRO A 365 9.54 -20.85 11.27
N LYS A 366 10.38 -20.67 10.25
CA LYS A 366 9.94 -20.25 8.91
C LYS A 366 8.90 -21.24 8.35
N TYR A 367 7.84 -20.74 7.73
CA TYR A 367 6.72 -21.51 7.16
C TYR A 367 5.81 -22.24 8.15
N HIS A 368 6.14 -22.22 9.44
CA HIS A 368 5.25 -22.68 10.51
C HIS A 368 4.27 -21.56 10.88
N ILE A 369 3.06 -21.96 11.23
CA ILE A 369 1.96 -21.08 11.62
C ILE A 369 1.28 -21.59 12.88
N TYR A 370 0.77 -20.66 13.66
CA TYR A 370 -0.31 -20.89 14.62
C TYR A 370 -1.57 -20.24 14.09
N LEU A 371 -2.70 -20.92 14.26
CA LEU A 371 -3.96 -20.43 13.71
C LEU A 371 -5.14 -20.82 14.57
N LYS A 372 -6.17 -19.97 14.51
CA LYS A 372 -7.51 -20.21 15.01
C LYS A 372 -8.42 -20.28 13.79
N LEU A 373 -8.82 -21.50 13.43
CA LEU A 373 -9.55 -21.77 12.20
C LEU A 373 -11.05 -21.73 12.46
N MET A 374 -11.78 -21.02 11.62
CA MET A 374 -13.24 -21.11 11.57
C MET A 374 -13.64 -22.43 10.92
N ILE A 375 -14.45 -23.22 11.61
CA ILE A 375 -14.94 -24.52 11.11
C ILE A 375 -16.45 -24.56 11.30
N ASP A 376 -17.19 -24.59 10.18
CA ASP A 376 -18.67 -24.62 10.18
C ASP A 376 -19.28 -23.48 11.03
N GLY A 377 -18.67 -22.30 10.95
CA GLY A 377 -19.06 -21.10 11.67
C GLY A 377 -18.70 -21.05 13.15
N ILE A 378 -17.99 -22.05 13.68
CA ILE A 378 -17.54 -22.11 15.08
C ILE A 378 -16.01 -21.95 15.16
N ALA A 379 -15.54 -21.05 16.02
CA ALA A 379 -14.12 -20.79 16.15
C ALA A 379 -13.48 -21.98 16.84
N GLY A 380 -12.65 -22.73 16.11
CA GLY A 380 -11.95 -23.89 16.66
C GLY A 380 -10.86 -23.47 17.65
N ASP A 381 -10.36 -24.45 18.39
CA ASP A 381 -9.18 -24.27 19.23
C ASP A 381 -7.97 -23.87 18.38
N ALA A 382 -7.04 -23.13 18.97
CA ALA A 382 -5.79 -22.81 18.30
C ALA A 382 -4.94 -24.08 18.11
N PHE A 383 -4.27 -24.20 16.97
CA PHE A 383 -3.35 -25.31 16.71
C PHE A 383 -2.18 -24.90 15.81
N SER A 384 -1.20 -25.79 15.67
CA SER A 384 -0.02 -25.56 14.85
C SER A 384 -0.09 -26.28 13.51
N ALA A 385 0.50 -25.65 12.51
CA ALA A 385 0.57 -26.20 11.16
C ALA A 385 1.81 -25.69 10.40
N ILE A 386 2.07 -26.31 9.26
CA ILE A 386 3.09 -25.90 8.30
C ILE A 386 2.38 -25.52 7.01
N THR A 387 2.67 -24.35 6.47
CA THR A 387 2.09 -23.88 5.21
C THR A 387 2.49 -24.78 4.04
N LEU A 388 1.62 -24.87 3.03
CA LEU A 388 1.94 -25.62 1.81
C LEU A 388 3.10 -24.95 1.06
N PRO A 389 3.97 -25.72 0.40
CA PRO A 389 5.05 -25.18 -0.42
C PRO A 389 4.50 -24.32 -1.56
N PRO A 390 5.28 -23.38 -2.11
CA PRO A 390 4.86 -22.59 -3.26
C PRO A 390 4.44 -23.48 -4.44
N SER A 391 3.34 -23.12 -5.09
CA SER A 391 2.88 -23.79 -6.32
C SER A 391 3.95 -23.69 -7.43
N ASP A 392 4.14 -24.78 -8.18
CA ASP A 392 5.14 -24.85 -9.25
C ASP A 392 4.77 -23.99 -10.48
N ILE A 393 5.58 -22.99 -10.78
CA ILE A 393 5.39 -21.98 -11.84
C ILE A 393 5.87 -22.49 -13.22
N SER A 394 6.44 -23.69 -13.29
CA SER A 394 7.17 -24.22 -14.45
C SER A 394 6.38 -24.28 -15.78
N SER A 395 5.04 -24.15 -15.77
CA SER A 395 4.20 -24.59 -16.89
C SER A 395 3.55 -23.52 -17.80
N ASN A 396 3.70 -22.19 -17.58
CA ASN A 396 2.75 -21.24 -18.23
C ASN A 396 3.28 -19.88 -18.76
N LYS A 397 4.56 -19.74 -19.13
CA LYS A 397 5.06 -18.45 -19.67
C LYS A 397 4.32 -17.94 -20.92
N GLU A 398 3.90 -18.84 -21.82
CA GLU A 398 3.14 -18.43 -23.02
C GLU A 398 1.74 -17.92 -22.68
N ASN A 399 1.11 -18.48 -21.64
CA ASN A 399 -0.22 -18.05 -21.17
C ASN A 399 -0.19 -16.65 -20.53
N GLU A 400 0.91 -16.29 -19.84
CA GLU A 400 1.11 -14.98 -19.22
C GLU A 400 0.98 -13.84 -20.27
N ASN A 401 1.80 -13.88 -21.32
CA ASN A 401 1.80 -12.85 -22.36
C ASN A 401 0.45 -12.75 -23.07
N LYS A 402 -0.16 -13.90 -23.37
CA LYS A 402 -1.49 -13.95 -23.99
C LYS A 402 -2.56 -13.32 -23.09
N ALA A 403 -2.51 -13.58 -21.79
CA ALA A 403 -3.46 -13.01 -20.82
C ALA A 403 -3.30 -11.50 -20.69
N ILE A 404 -2.07 -11.01 -20.56
CA ILE A 404 -1.79 -9.58 -20.50
C ILE A 404 -2.25 -8.88 -21.78
N GLN A 405 -1.94 -9.44 -22.95
CA GLN A 405 -2.34 -8.87 -24.24
C GLN A 405 -3.86 -8.82 -24.39
N THR A 406 -4.56 -9.89 -24.01
CA THR A 406 -6.03 -9.93 -24.02
C THR A 406 -6.64 -8.87 -23.09
N SER A 407 -6.05 -8.68 -21.91
CA SER A 407 -6.46 -7.62 -20.98
C SER A 407 -6.24 -6.22 -21.56
N ARG A 408 -5.09 -5.98 -22.21
CA ARG A 408 -4.78 -4.69 -22.86
C ARG A 408 -5.78 -4.34 -23.95
N GLU A 409 -6.11 -5.30 -24.83
CA GLU A 409 -7.05 -5.09 -25.93
C GLU A 409 -8.46 -4.77 -25.45
N ARG A 410 -8.88 -5.36 -24.32
CA ARG A 410 -10.22 -5.16 -23.76
C ARG A 410 -10.35 -3.89 -22.92
N TYR A 411 -9.36 -3.61 -22.09
CA TYR A 411 -9.46 -2.58 -21.04
C TYR A 411 -8.45 -1.44 -21.19
N GLY A 412 -7.35 -1.64 -21.89
CA GLY A 412 -6.33 -0.62 -22.11
C GLY A 412 -6.77 0.42 -23.15
N LYS A 413 -6.23 1.63 -23.03
CA LYS A 413 -6.35 2.68 -24.04
C LYS A 413 -4.97 3.11 -24.49
N SER A 414 -4.81 3.39 -25.79
CA SER A 414 -3.51 3.82 -26.30
C SER A 414 -3.12 5.16 -25.68
N ARG A 415 -1.84 5.28 -25.30
CA ARG A 415 -1.26 6.51 -24.76
C ARG A 415 -1.61 7.75 -25.59
N LYS A 416 -1.50 7.65 -26.91
CA LYS A 416 -1.79 8.76 -27.84
C LYS A 416 -3.23 9.26 -27.71
N GLU A 417 -4.20 8.34 -27.70
CA GLU A 417 -5.62 8.68 -27.53
C GLU A 417 -5.89 9.38 -26.19
N ILE A 418 -5.18 8.96 -25.13
CA ILE A 418 -5.33 9.52 -23.78
C ILE A 418 -4.75 10.93 -23.72
N GLU A 419 -3.52 11.12 -24.20
CA GLU A 419 -2.86 12.43 -24.19
C GLU A 419 -3.67 13.46 -24.99
N GLU A 420 -4.23 13.08 -26.15
CA GLU A 420 -5.15 13.93 -26.93
C GLU A 420 -6.42 14.31 -26.16
N LYS A 421 -7.05 13.36 -25.45
CA LYS A 421 -8.24 13.64 -24.64
C LYS A 421 -7.93 14.52 -23.44
N ILE A 422 -6.83 14.27 -22.74
CA ILE A 422 -6.40 15.05 -21.58
C ILE A 422 -6.07 16.48 -22.00
N ALA A 423 -5.38 16.66 -23.12
CA ALA A 423 -5.11 17.96 -23.73
C ALA A 423 -6.38 18.77 -24.03
N ARG A 424 -7.42 18.13 -24.59
CA ARG A 424 -8.73 18.76 -24.81
C ARG A 424 -9.42 19.08 -23.49
N TRP A 425 -9.38 18.16 -22.52
CA TRP A 425 -10.02 18.33 -21.23
C TRP A 425 -9.38 19.47 -20.40
N SER A 426 -8.04 19.59 -20.43
CA SER A 426 -7.28 20.60 -19.69
C SER A 426 -7.40 22.01 -20.27
N GLY A 427 -8.00 22.15 -21.45
CA GLY A 427 -8.07 23.43 -22.16
C GLY A 427 -6.72 23.89 -22.73
N MET A 428 -5.70 23.02 -22.75
CA MET A 428 -4.37 23.35 -23.30
C MET A 428 -4.34 23.32 -24.84
N PHE A 429 -5.37 22.79 -25.50
CA PHE A 429 -5.49 22.79 -26.96
C PHE A 429 -6.75 23.51 -27.43
N ASP A 430 -6.56 24.77 -27.82
CA ASP A 430 -7.54 25.61 -28.50
C ASP A 430 -7.52 25.25 -30.01
N PHE A 431 -8.12 24.11 -30.39
CA PHE A 431 -8.12 23.64 -31.78
C PHE A 431 -8.75 24.63 -32.78
N GLU A 432 -9.57 25.57 -32.30
CA GLU A 432 -10.06 26.67 -33.13
C GLU A 432 -8.93 27.57 -33.66
N LYS A 433 -7.81 27.70 -32.95
CA LYS A 433 -6.62 28.44 -33.43
C LYS A 433 -5.78 27.62 -34.41
N ILE A 434 -5.72 26.30 -34.25
CA ILE A 434 -4.99 25.39 -35.15
C ILE A 434 -5.74 25.28 -36.49
N ASN A 435 -7.06 25.07 -36.48
CA ASN A 435 -7.87 25.06 -37.70
C ASN A 435 -7.89 26.42 -38.41
N ARG A 436 -7.82 27.54 -37.69
CA ARG A 436 -7.64 28.88 -38.31
C ARG A 436 -6.26 29.04 -38.97
N ASN A 437 -5.21 28.45 -38.40
CA ASN A 437 -3.86 28.51 -38.97
C ASN A 437 -3.67 27.52 -40.13
N GLU A 438 -4.26 26.32 -40.08
CA GLU A 438 -4.26 25.37 -41.20
C GLU A 438 -5.11 25.89 -42.37
N ASN A 439 -6.25 26.54 -42.10
CA ASN A 439 -7.02 27.21 -43.15
C ASN A 439 -6.27 28.42 -43.74
N ARG A 440 -5.47 29.15 -42.95
CA ARG A 440 -4.61 30.23 -43.48
C ARG A 440 -3.47 29.71 -44.35
N ILE A 441 -2.88 28.56 -44.04
CA ILE A 441 -1.83 27.93 -44.85
C ILE A 441 -2.41 27.24 -46.09
N GLY A 442 -3.66 26.75 -46.03
CA GLY A 442 -4.40 26.20 -47.17
C GLY A 442 -4.90 27.25 -48.17
N LEU A 443 -5.10 28.50 -47.74
CA LEU A 443 -5.51 29.62 -48.60
C LEU A 443 -4.35 30.28 -49.37
N THR A 444 -3.11 30.18 -48.89
CA THR A 444 -1.91 30.67 -49.61
C THR A 444 -1.33 29.70 -50.63
N ARG A 445 -1.77 28.43 -50.65
CA ARG A 445 -1.31 27.42 -51.62
C ARG A 445 -2.19 27.25 -52.87
N LYS A 446 -3.23 28.07 -53.05
CA LYS A 446 -4.16 27.99 -54.19
C LYS A 446 -3.85 28.95 -55.35
N THR A 447 -2.76 29.71 -55.31
CA THR A 447 -2.43 30.70 -56.36
C THR A 447 -1.17 30.44 -57.17
N GLU A 448 -0.51 29.29 -57.01
CA GLU A 448 0.59 28.92 -57.90
C GLU A 448 0.45 27.45 -58.31
N ASN A 449 -0.20 27.26 -59.47
CA ASN A 449 0.03 26.10 -60.34
C ASN A 449 -0.60 26.37 -61.72
N LYS A 450 0.22 26.86 -62.65
CA LYS A 450 0.10 26.62 -64.09
C LYS A 450 1.51 26.46 -64.67
N THR A 451 1.63 25.44 -65.54
CA THR A 451 2.67 25.21 -66.58
C THR A 451 4.09 24.92 -66.03
N ASP A 452 4.85 23.87 -66.36
CA ASP A 452 4.88 22.99 -67.54
C ASP A 452 5.64 21.67 -67.27
N GLU A 453 5.54 20.80 -68.26
CA GLU A 453 6.02 19.44 -68.47
C GLU A 453 7.53 19.12 -68.37
N VAL A 454 7.79 17.88 -67.90
CA VAL A 454 8.77 16.86 -68.35
C VAL A 454 10.29 17.17 -68.28
N LYS A 455 11.03 16.36 -67.49
CA LYS A 455 12.09 15.41 -67.97
C LYS A 455 12.74 14.64 -66.81
N THR A 456 12.88 13.34 -67.03
CA THR A 456 13.64 12.34 -66.26
C THR A 456 15.15 12.63 -66.22
N THR A 457 15.80 12.43 -65.07
CA THR A 457 17.13 11.76 -64.97
C THR A 457 17.39 11.28 -63.53
N ASN A 458 17.83 10.03 -63.42
CA ASN A 458 18.43 9.43 -62.22
C ASN A 458 19.75 10.14 -61.85
N ARG A 459 19.97 10.37 -60.55
CA ARG A 459 21.34 10.31 -59.98
C ARG A 459 21.31 10.04 -58.47
N ILE A 460 21.93 8.92 -58.12
CA ILE A 460 22.42 8.57 -56.79
C ILE A 460 23.50 9.59 -56.42
N GLU A 461 23.48 10.14 -55.20
CA GLU A 461 24.71 10.34 -54.41
C GLU A 461 24.47 10.71 -52.94
N LYS A 462 25.25 10.04 -52.10
CA LYS A 462 25.47 10.27 -50.67
C LYS A 462 26.06 11.66 -50.43
N ARG A 463 25.85 12.24 -49.24
CA ARG A 463 26.92 12.92 -48.47
C ARG A 463 26.52 13.30 -47.04
N ASN A 464 27.19 12.64 -46.10
CA ASN A 464 28.05 13.18 -45.04
C ASN A 464 27.74 14.54 -44.40
N VAL A 465 27.56 14.49 -43.08
CA VAL A 465 28.42 15.10 -42.05
C VAL A 465 29.37 16.20 -42.53
N PHE A 466 29.22 17.41 -41.99
CA PHE A 466 30.35 18.25 -41.57
C PHE A 466 29.98 19.19 -40.42
N GLN A 467 30.97 19.35 -39.55
CA GLN A 467 31.01 20.22 -38.37
C GLN A 467 31.36 21.68 -38.73
N ASN A 468 31.10 22.54 -37.73
CA ASN A 468 31.91 23.65 -37.20
C ASN A 468 31.55 25.13 -37.48
N ASN A 469 31.28 25.78 -36.34
CA ASN A 469 31.84 27.03 -35.79
C ASN A 469 31.30 28.41 -36.19
N GLY A 470 31.00 29.21 -35.15
CA GLY A 470 30.90 30.67 -35.19
C GLY A 470 30.29 31.27 -33.91
N ILE A 471 31.15 31.75 -33.02
CA ILE A 471 30.89 32.41 -31.73
C ILE A 471 30.42 33.87 -31.93
N VAL A 472 29.41 34.34 -31.18
CA VAL A 472 29.35 35.73 -30.65
C VAL A 472 28.64 35.74 -29.29
N SER A 473 29.31 36.31 -28.29
CA SER A 473 28.86 36.61 -26.93
C SER A 473 28.26 38.01 -26.83
N GLU A 474 27.16 38.20 -26.08
CA GLU A 474 26.65 39.53 -25.72
C GLU A 474 26.39 39.68 -24.21
N LYS A 475 26.63 40.90 -23.74
CA LYS A 475 27.00 41.31 -22.37
C LYS A 475 25.80 41.57 -21.44
N ILE A 476 26.03 41.37 -20.15
CA ILE A 476 25.23 41.85 -19.02
C ILE A 476 25.71 43.26 -18.62
N PRO A 477 24.83 44.22 -18.28
CA PRO A 477 25.24 45.43 -17.57
C PRO A 477 24.86 45.39 -16.07
N GLU A 478 25.84 45.69 -15.21
CA GLU A 478 25.66 46.15 -13.84
C GLU A 478 25.77 47.68 -13.75
N SER A 479 24.93 48.31 -12.95
CA SER A 479 25.30 49.38 -11.99
C SER A 479 24.05 49.92 -11.30
N PHE A 480 24.05 49.95 -9.95
CA PHE A 480 24.07 51.19 -9.16
C PHE A 480 24.07 50.85 -7.65
N SER A 481 24.92 51.57 -6.93
CA SER A 481 25.31 51.35 -5.54
C SER A 481 24.67 52.33 -4.56
N GLN A 482 24.51 51.86 -3.32
CA GLN A 482 24.63 52.59 -2.04
C GLN A 482 23.56 53.62 -1.61
N ASN A 483 22.97 53.37 -0.44
CA ASN A 483 23.06 54.31 0.69
C ASN A 483 22.77 53.61 2.02
N GLU A 484 23.72 53.77 2.96
CA GLU A 484 23.59 53.43 4.38
C GLU A 484 22.81 54.53 5.13
N LYS A 485 22.13 54.17 6.22
CA LYS A 485 22.07 54.97 7.46
C LYS A 485 21.57 54.13 8.65
N LYS A 486 22.33 54.23 9.75
CA LYS A 486 22.10 53.74 11.11
C LYS A 486 20.84 54.37 11.75
N ILE A 487 20.28 53.73 12.79
CA ILE A 487 20.07 54.27 14.16
C ILE A 487 19.33 53.22 15.05
N ASP A 488 20.03 52.88 16.13
CA ASP A 488 19.70 52.55 17.53
C ASP A 488 18.43 51.83 18.06
N ASN A 489 18.76 51.09 19.14
CA ASN A 489 17.95 50.51 20.20
C ASN A 489 16.93 51.48 20.84
N GLU A 490 15.79 50.97 21.31
CA GLU A 490 15.52 50.81 22.75
C GLU A 490 14.07 50.39 23.07
N LYS A 491 13.97 49.67 24.19
CA LYS A 491 12.79 49.14 24.88
C LYS A 491 11.78 50.23 25.29
N LYS A 492 10.51 49.87 25.42
CA LYS A 492 9.78 49.90 26.73
C LYS A 492 8.36 49.36 26.66
N ASN A 493 8.09 48.51 27.65
CA ASN A 493 6.79 48.04 28.13
C ASN A 493 5.83 49.19 28.46
N LYS A 494 4.52 48.91 28.45
CA LYS A 494 3.62 49.11 29.61
C LYS A 494 2.25 48.42 29.43
N SER A 495 2.07 47.41 30.27
CA SER A 495 0.89 47.04 31.09
C SER A 495 -0.42 47.82 30.96
N GLY A 496 -1.53 47.07 30.97
CA GLY A 496 -2.86 47.51 31.41
C GLY A 496 -3.79 46.31 31.62
N GLU A 497 -4.25 46.13 32.85
CA GLU A 497 -4.98 45.00 33.44
C GLU A 497 -6.44 44.88 32.98
N THR A 498 -7.03 43.67 33.06
CA THR A 498 -8.22 43.34 33.87
C THR A 498 -8.67 41.88 33.70
N VAL A 499 -9.46 41.42 34.67
CA VAL A 499 -9.49 40.10 35.30
C VAL A 499 -10.86 39.42 35.11
N ASN A 500 -10.91 38.13 34.72
CA ASN A 500 -11.57 37.02 35.45
C ASN A 500 -11.88 35.75 34.61
N GLY A 501 -11.34 34.61 35.06
CA GLY A 501 -12.13 33.42 35.40
C GLY A 501 -12.30 32.30 34.36
N ARG A 502 -11.40 31.29 34.38
CA ARG A 502 -11.71 29.84 34.56
C ARG A 502 -10.44 28.99 34.45
N ALA A 503 -10.43 27.87 35.16
CA ALA A 503 -9.28 27.07 35.54
C ALA A 503 -8.45 26.49 34.37
N GLU A 504 -7.13 26.72 34.41
CA GLU A 504 -6.14 26.14 33.48
C GLU A 504 -5.04 25.34 34.20
N LYS A 505 -4.51 24.37 33.44
CA LYS A 505 -3.47 23.38 33.76
C LYS A 505 -2.11 24.00 34.13
N PRO A 506 -1.16 23.23 34.71
CA PRO A 506 0.11 23.77 35.23
C PRO A 506 0.96 24.47 34.16
N VAL A 507 1.39 25.69 34.47
CA VAL A 507 2.17 26.61 33.64
C VAL A 507 3.62 26.16 33.44
N ALA A 508 4.15 26.53 32.28
CA ALA A 508 5.47 26.27 31.73
C ALA A 508 6.66 26.54 32.66
N LYS A 509 7.67 25.66 32.58
CA LYS A 509 9.00 25.85 33.20
C LYS A 509 9.75 26.98 32.50
N ASN A 510 10.27 27.87 33.34
CA ASN A 510 11.19 28.97 33.11
C ASN A 510 12.33 28.62 32.11
N ASN A 511 12.49 29.43 31.05
CA ASN A 511 13.45 29.18 29.97
C ASN A 511 14.84 29.75 30.33
N GLN A 512 15.47 29.23 31.39
CA GLN A 512 16.78 29.67 31.85
C GLN A 512 17.88 29.15 30.91
N MET A 513 18.52 30.05 30.16
CA MET A 513 19.66 29.77 29.30
C MET A 513 20.95 29.75 30.13
N PHE A 514 21.86 28.81 29.84
CA PHE A 514 23.17 28.68 30.47
C PHE A 514 24.28 29.00 29.45
N GLU A 515 25.28 29.78 29.86
CA GLU A 515 26.46 30.08 29.04
C GLU A 515 27.33 28.82 28.92
N ALA A 516 27.79 28.52 27.71
CA ALA A 516 28.67 27.42 27.37
C ALA A 516 29.64 27.82 26.26
N VAL A 517 30.63 26.98 25.98
CA VAL A 517 31.57 27.18 24.88
C VAL A 517 31.31 26.13 23.80
N CYS A 518 31.27 26.53 22.53
CA CYS A 518 31.13 25.61 21.42
C CYS A 518 32.39 24.76 21.29
N TYR A 519 32.24 23.43 21.26
CA TYR A 519 33.34 22.47 21.18
C TYR A 519 34.12 22.54 19.86
N THR A 520 33.54 23.10 18.80
CA THR A 520 34.15 23.11 17.45
C THR A 520 34.76 24.46 17.09
N CYS A 521 34.09 25.57 17.41
CA CYS A 521 34.57 26.91 17.05
C CYS A 521 35.00 27.77 18.24
N GLU A 522 34.90 27.22 19.47
CA GLU A 522 35.31 27.88 20.72
C GLU A 522 34.57 29.20 21.06
N GLU A 523 33.53 29.54 20.30
CA GLU A 523 32.69 30.69 20.59
C GLU A 523 31.75 30.45 21.77
N LYS A 524 31.45 31.52 22.51
CA LYS A 524 30.48 31.53 23.61
C LYS A 524 29.05 31.38 23.07
N ILE A 525 28.32 30.42 23.60
CA ILE A 525 26.96 30.05 23.19
C ILE A 525 26.03 29.94 24.40
N PHE A 526 24.72 30.02 24.18
CA PHE A 526 23.71 29.85 25.22
C PHE A 526 22.87 28.61 24.94
N VAL A 527 22.75 27.72 25.93
CA VAL A 527 22.03 26.44 25.82
C VAL A 527 20.95 26.33 26.91
N PRO A 528 19.81 25.66 26.64
CA PRO A 528 18.69 25.56 27.60
C PRO A 528 18.91 24.50 28.70
N PHE A 529 20.12 23.95 28.82
CA PHE A 529 20.50 22.93 29.78
C PHE A 529 21.84 23.28 30.42
N ARG A 530 22.09 22.86 31.67
CA ARG A 530 23.40 23.08 32.32
C ARG A 530 24.49 22.27 31.58
N PRO A 531 25.56 22.90 31.07
CA PRO A 531 26.64 22.18 30.40
C PRO A 531 27.31 21.18 31.34
N ASP A 532 27.55 19.96 30.83
CA ASP A 532 28.26 18.89 31.54
C ASP A 532 29.67 18.78 30.96
N PRO A 533 30.74 18.76 31.78
CA PRO A 533 32.13 18.65 31.31
C PRO A 533 32.41 17.38 30.48
N ASN A 534 31.63 16.31 30.61
CA ASN A 534 31.80 15.08 29.83
C ASN A 534 31.08 15.10 28.47
N ARG A 535 30.28 16.14 28.17
CA ARG A 535 29.47 16.20 26.96
C ARG A 535 29.73 17.49 26.16
N PRO A 536 30.22 17.39 24.91
CA PRO A 536 30.51 18.57 24.11
C PRO A 536 29.22 19.34 23.77
N THR A 537 29.26 20.65 23.92
CA THR A 537 28.21 21.61 23.55
C THR A 537 28.54 22.27 22.21
N PHE A 538 27.54 22.57 21.38
CA PHE A 538 27.77 23.09 20.02
C PHE A 538 26.89 24.30 19.71
N CYS A 539 27.39 25.24 18.91
CA CYS A 539 26.57 26.27 18.29
C CYS A 539 25.63 25.66 17.25
N LYS A 540 24.64 26.43 16.80
CA LYS A 540 23.59 25.96 15.85
C LYS A 540 24.17 25.44 14.53
N GLU A 541 25.30 25.99 14.09
CA GLU A 541 25.96 25.61 12.83
C GLU A 541 26.82 24.36 13.02
N CYS A 542 27.76 24.39 13.97
CA CYS A 542 28.64 23.25 14.28
C CYS A 542 27.88 21.99 14.73
N LEU A 543 26.69 22.15 15.32
CA LEU A 543 25.84 21.01 15.70
C LEU A 543 25.41 20.19 14.47
N LYS A 544 25.08 20.86 13.35
CA LYS A 544 24.67 20.18 12.11
C LYS A 544 25.82 19.39 11.50
N ASP A 545 27.02 19.94 11.54
CA ASP A 545 28.21 19.30 10.99
C ASP A 545 28.68 18.12 11.86
N TYR A 546 28.60 18.26 13.19
CA TYR A 546 28.84 17.15 14.11
C TYR A 546 27.84 16.00 13.95
N GLN A 547 26.55 16.31 13.72
CA GLN A 547 25.53 15.30 13.45
C GLN A 547 25.79 14.56 12.12
N ARG A 548 26.22 15.30 11.08
CA ARG A 548 26.58 14.72 9.77
C ARG A 548 27.81 13.81 9.86
N SER A 549 28.85 14.21 10.60
CA SER A 549 30.07 13.40 10.76
C SER A 549 29.82 12.13 11.57
N LYS A 550 29.01 12.22 12.64
CA LYS A 550 28.61 11.05 13.44
C LYS A 550 27.77 10.05 12.65
N ALA A 551 26.87 10.54 11.78
CA ALA A 551 26.08 9.69 10.89
C ALA A 551 26.96 8.95 9.86
N ARG A 552 27.98 9.63 9.29
CA ARG A 552 28.97 8.99 8.40
C ARG A 552 29.76 7.90 9.12
N LEU A 553 30.30 8.19 10.31
CA LEU A 553 31.05 7.21 11.11
C LEU A 553 30.21 5.98 11.50
N GLN A 554 28.90 6.15 11.76
CA GLN A 554 28.00 5.03 12.02
C GLN A 554 27.74 4.18 10.78
N ASN A 555 27.61 4.81 9.61
CA ASN A 555 27.47 4.09 8.34
C ASN A 555 28.74 3.34 7.97
N ASP A 556 29.91 3.96 8.13
CA ASP A 556 31.21 3.33 7.87
C ASP A 556 31.46 2.14 8.81
N LYS A 557 31.09 2.27 10.11
CA LYS A 557 31.14 1.14 11.06
C LYS A 557 30.22 -0.01 10.66
N ARG A 558 28.99 0.29 10.19
CA ARG A 558 28.05 -0.73 9.70
C ARG A 558 28.58 -1.43 8.45
N GLN A 559 29.17 -0.67 7.52
CA GLN A 559 29.74 -1.20 6.30
C GLN A 559 30.97 -2.08 6.58
N PHE A 560 31.83 -1.66 7.52
CA PHE A 560 32.97 -2.45 7.98
C PHE A 560 32.55 -3.76 8.67
N GLN A 561 31.50 -3.73 9.50
CA GLN A 561 30.95 -4.95 10.12
C GLN A 561 30.36 -5.92 9.08
N GLN A 562 29.70 -5.42 8.04
CA GLN A 562 29.21 -6.26 6.94
C GLN A 562 30.35 -6.87 6.12
N LEU A 563 31.42 -6.11 5.88
CA LEU A 563 32.61 -6.60 5.18
C LEU A 563 33.32 -7.70 5.99
N GLN A 564 33.43 -7.57 7.31
CA GLN A 564 33.99 -8.60 8.19
C GLN A 564 33.16 -9.90 8.15
N GLN A 565 31.83 -9.80 8.27
CA GLN A 565 30.93 -10.95 8.19
C GLN A 565 30.99 -11.64 6.81
N SER A 566 31.21 -10.88 5.73
CA SER A 566 31.38 -11.44 4.39
C SER A 566 32.70 -12.20 4.24
N LYS A 567 33.80 -11.70 4.84
CA LYS A 567 35.10 -12.37 4.85
C LYS A 567 35.09 -13.65 5.69
N GLU A 568 34.41 -13.65 6.83
CA GLU A 568 34.21 -14.86 7.65
C GLU A 568 33.42 -15.93 6.89
N LYS A 569 32.37 -15.54 6.15
CA LYS A 569 31.63 -16.47 5.29
C LYS A 569 32.51 -17.03 4.17
N ILE A 570 33.31 -16.21 3.49
CA ILE A 570 34.18 -16.69 2.40
C ILE A 570 35.24 -17.66 2.94
N ASN A 571 35.86 -17.37 4.09
CA ASN A 571 36.83 -18.26 4.73
C ASN A 571 36.21 -19.58 5.24
N SER A 572 34.92 -19.57 5.61
CA SER A 572 34.19 -20.78 6.00
C SER A 572 33.89 -21.72 4.82
N PHE A 573 33.76 -21.16 3.60
CA PHE A 573 33.57 -21.96 2.38
C PHE A 573 34.87 -22.56 1.85
N SER A 574 36.01 -21.87 1.99
CA SER A 574 37.32 -22.38 1.53
C SER A 574 37.89 -23.54 2.37
N ASN A 575 37.39 -23.75 3.59
CA ASN A 575 37.82 -24.84 4.46
C ASN A 575 36.97 -26.12 4.34
N ALA A 576 35.88 -26.10 3.56
CA ALA A 576 35.01 -27.26 3.36
C ALA A 576 35.44 -28.18 2.20
N ASP A 577 36.34 -27.74 1.32
CA ASP A 577 36.76 -28.49 0.12
C ASP A 577 38.05 -29.34 0.28
N LYS A 578 38.41 -29.70 1.51
CA LYS A 578 39.49 -30.66 1.77
C LYS A 578 39.02 -31.82 2.64
N GLY A 579 38.33 -32.78 2.02
CA GLY A 579 37.98 -34.06 2.62
C GLY A 579 37.28 -34.97 1.62
N GLY A 580 38.03 -35.63 0.75
CA GLY A 580 37.50 -36.67 -0.13
C GLY A 580 37.36 -38.02 0.58
N ASN A 581 36.27 -38.76 0.34
CA ASN A 581 36.26 -40.01 -0.43
C ASN A 581 34.92 -40.78 -0.36
N ALA A 582 34.74 -41.61 -1.39
CA ALA A 582 33.84 -42.75 -1.57
C ALA A 582 32.40 -42.49 -2.06
N ARG A 583 32.23 -42.73 -3.37
CA ARG A 583 30.98 -42.98 -4.08
C ARG A 583 30.41 -44.33 -3.65
N ASP A 584 29.09 -44.42 -3.52
CA ASP A 584 28.38 -45.69 -3.68
C ASP A 584 27.06 -45.45 -4.46
N ASP A 585 26.91 -46.20 -5.54
CA ASP A 585 25.76 -46.17 -6.47
C ASP A 585 24.61 -46.99 -5.88
N GLN A 586 23.48 -46.38 -5.54
CA GLN A 586 22.22 -47.10 -5.40
C GLN A 586 21.04 -46.40 -6.07
N LYS A 587 20.60 -46.99 -7.18
CA LYS A 587 19.27 -46.84 -7.77
C LYS A 587 18.20 -47.16 -6.72
N THR A 588 17.22 -46.28 -6.53
CA THR A 588 15.96 -46.64 -5.88
C THR A 588 14.78 -46.27 -6.78
N GLY A 589 14.03 -47.30 -7.18
CA GLY A 589 12.84 -47.20 -8.00
C GLY A 589 11.62 -46.77 -7.19
N THR A 590 10.65 -46.22 -7.91
CA THR A 590 9.33 -45.80 -7.44
C THR A 590 8.54 -47.00 -6.89
N VAL A 591 8.16 -46.95 -5.61
CA VAL A 591 7.17 -47.89 -5.03
C VAL A 591 5.83 -47.17 -4.91
N SER A 592 4.86 -47.60 -5.73
CA SER A 592 3.44 -47.24 -5.61
C SER A 592 2.79 -48.13 -4.55
N TYR A 593 2.15 -47.55 -3.54
CA TYR A 593 1.44 -48.30 -2.50
C TYR A 593 -0.08 -48.26 -2.75
N THR A 594 -0.65 -49.38 -3.17
CA THR A 594 -2.11 -49.61 -3.18
C THR A 594 -2.48 -50.45 -1.96
N SER A 595 -3.32 -49.91 -1.06
CA SER A 595 -3.84 -50.62 0.11
C SER A 595 -4.79 -51.76 -0.31
N GLN A 596 -4.61 -52.95 0.27
CA GLN A 596 -5.44 -54.15 0.06
C GLN A 596 -6.50 -54.40 1.16
N GLU A 597 -6.76 -53.46 2.06
CA GLU A 597 -7.72 -53.70 3.15
C GLU A 597 -9.04 -52.94 2.98
N LYS A 598 -10.16 -53.67 3.07
CA LYS A 598 -11.52 -53.10 3.09
C LYS A 598 -11.74 -52.33 4.41
N PRO A 599 -12.37 -51.14 4.38
CA PRO A 599 -12.67 -50.39 5.59
C PRO A 599 -13.73 -51.10 6.45
N LEU A 600 -13.48 -51.16 7.76
CA LEU A 600 -14.38 -51.72 8.77
C LEU A 600 -15.64 -50.86 8.94
N SER A 601 -16.78 -51.51 9.19
CA SER A 601 -18.07 -50.82 9.35
C SER A 601 -18.25 -50.27 10.78
N LEU A 602 -19.03 -49.18 10.90
CA LEU A 602 -19.35 -48.46 12.14
C LEU A 602 -19.95 -49.32 13.26
N SER A 603 -20.41 -50.55 12.98
CA SER A 603 -20.98 -51.47 13.97
C SER A 603 -19.94 -52.18 14.85
N GLN A 604 -18.65 -52.14 14.50
CA GLN A 604 -17.58 -52.84 15.23
C GLN A 604 -16.86 -51.97 16.27
N ILE A 605 -17.23 -50.68 16.41
CA ILE A 605 -16.54 -49.71 17.27
C ILE A 605 -17.17 -49.61 18.68
N SER A 606 -18.33 -50.24 18.93
CA SER A 606 -19.13 -50.03 20.14
C SER A 606 -18.75 -50.86 21.37
N HIS A 607 -17.72 -51.72 21.33
CA HIS A 607 -17.38 -52.62 22.45
C HIS A 607 -15.93 -52.52 22.98
N ILE A 608 -15.23 -51.41 22.76
CA ILE A 608 -13.89 -51.21 23.33
C ILE A 608 -13.97 -50.28 24.55
N ALA A 609 -13.97 -50.87 25.74
CA ALA A 609 -13.89 -50.13 26.99
C ALA A 609 -12.52 -49.40 27.13
N PRO A 610 -12.48 -48.18 27.69
CA PRO A 610 -11.24 -47.44 27.86
C PRO A 610 -10.31 -48.11 28.90
N LYS A 611 -9.02 -48.25 28.56
CA LYS A 611 -7.99 -48.73 29.50
C LYS A 611 -7.73 -47.69 30.60
N ASN A 612 -7.70 -48.14 31.85
CA ASN A 612 -7.31 -47.34 33.01
C ASN A 612 -5.84 -46.90 32.90
N PHE A 613 -5.59 -45.59 33.03
CA PHE A 613 -4.24 -45.03 33.06
C PHE A 613 -3.54 -45.31 34.39
N GLN A 614 -2.38 -45.97 34.36
CA GLN A 614 -1.48 -46.05 35.50
C GLN A 614 -0.79 -44.69 35.73
N LYS A 615 -0.89 -44.16 36.96
CA LYS A 615 -0.17 -42.94 37.38
C LYS A 615 1.34 -43.22 37.42
N LYS A 616 2.14 -42.41 36.71
CA LYS A 616 3.61 -42.40 36.84
C LYS A 616 4.01 -41.96 38.26
N PRO A 617 5.07 -42.53 38.86
CA PRO A 617 5.52 -42.14 40.20
C PRO A 617 6.07 -40.70 40.20
N LYS A 618 5.71 -39.91 41.21
CA LYS A 618 6.27 -38.57 41.43
C LYS A 618 7.73 -38.70 41.82
N VAL A 619 8.61 -37.96 41.14
CA VAL A 619 10.02 -37.81 41.52
C VAL A 619 10.08 -37.08 42.86
N LYS A 620 10.66 -37.71 43.90
CA LYS A 620 10.96 -37.05 45.17
C LYS A 620 12.19 -36.16 44.98
N ILE A 621 12.00 -34.85 45.06
CA ILE A 621 13.08 -33.87 45.04
C ILE A 621 13.61 -33.71 46.47
N ASP A 622 14.92 -33.87 46.66
CA ASP A 622 15.57 -33.68 47.96
C ASP A 622 15.72 -32.17 48.28
N LEU A 623 14.79 -31.68 49.09
CA LEU A 623 14.76 -30.29 49.54
C LEU A 623 15.78 -29.99 50.63
N ALA A 624 16.38 -30.99 51.27
CA ALA A 624 17.37 -30.80 52.32
C ALA A 624 18.74 -30.43 51.72
N GLY A 625 19.19 -31.16 50.70
CA GLY A 625 20.44 -30.84 49.99
C GLY A 625 20.44 -29.46 49.33
N VAL A 626 19.29 -29.02 48.82
CA VAL A 626 19.13 -27.67 48.25
C VAL A 626 19.27 -26.58 49.34
N ARG A 627 18.75 -26.83 50.54
CA ARG A 627 18.87 -25.88 51.66
C ARG A 627 20.28 -25.81 52.23
N GLU A 628 21.01 -26.92 52.28
CA GLU A 628 22.43 -26.91 52.67
C GLU A 628 23.29 -26.10 51.70
N LEU A 629 23.08 -26.25 50.39
CA LEU A 629 23.79 -25.47 49.37
C LEU A 629 23.54 -23.95 49.50
N ILE A 630 22.30 -23.55 49.79
CA ILE A 630 21.94 -22.15 49.99
C ILE A 630 22.59 -21.58 51.25
N ASN A 631 22.65 -22.37 52.34
CA ASN A 631 23.27 -21.92 53.58
C ASN A 631 24.80 -21.87 53.48
N LYS A 632 25.43 -22.77 52.72
CA LYS A 632 26.88 -22.76 52.46
C LYS A 632 27.30 -21.47 51.73
N ASN A 633 26.51 -21.03 50.74
CA ASN A 633 26.77 -19.80 50.00
C ASN A 633 26.45 -18.50 50.77
N LYS A 634 25.73 -18.58 51.89
CA LYS A 634 25.44 -17.41 52.74
C LYS A 634 26.54 -17.12 53.76
N ASN A 635 27.42 -18.08 54.06
CA ASN A 635 28.51 -17.93 55.03
C ASN A 635 29.87 -17.57 54.39
N GLU A 636 29.94 -17.42 53.06
CA GLU A 636 31.13 -16.97 52.33
C GLU A 636 31.02 -15.52 51.82
N LYS A 637 30.23 -14.66 52.49
CA LYS A 637 30.17 -13.21 52.21
C LYS A 637 30.32 -12.37 53.46
#